data_AF-A0A850TW87-F1
#
_entry.id   AF-A0A850TW87-F1
#
_cell.length_a   1.000
_cell.length_b   1.000
_cell.length_c   1.000
_cell.angle_alpha   90.00
_cell.angle_beta   90.00
_cell.angle_gamma   90.00
#
_symmetry.space_group_name_H-M   'P 1'
#
loop_
_entity.id
_entity.type
_entity.pdbx_description
1 polymer ?
#
loop_
_entity_poly.entity_id
_entity_poly.type
_entity_poly.pdbx_seq_one_letter_code
_entity_poly.pdbx_strand_id
1 'polypeptide(L)'
;SLISVANLTNLDSLDGALSFIEDRVHRSTQRYRRHATDDDYNIEVLLGVDDSVVQFHGKEHVQKYLLTLMNIVNEIYHDESLGAHINVVLVRIILLSYGKSMSLIEIGNPSQSLENVCRWAYLQQKPDTGHAEYHDHAIFLTRQDFGPSGMQGYAPVTGMCHPVRSCTLNHEDGFSSAFVVAHETGHVLGMEHDGQGNRCGDEVRLGSIMAPLVQAAFHRFHWSRCSQQELNRYLHSYDCLRDDPFEHDWPSLPQLPGIHYSMNEQCRFDFGLGYMMCTAFRTFDPCKQLWCSHPENPYFCKTKKGPPLDGTMCAPGKHCFKGHCIWLTPDILKQDGHWGAWSKFGSCSRTCGTGVKYRTRQCDNPHPANGGRTCVGPSYEFQLCNTQDCPKDFEDFREEQCRQWDPYFEYQNAKHHWLPYEHVDAKERCHLYCESKETGDVVYMKRMVHDGTRCSYKDAYSICVRGECLKVGCDRVIGSTKQEDKCGVCGGDNSHCKVVKGTFSRVPKKQGHIKMFEIPVGARHLLIQETDATSHNLAIKNRETGKFILSEDNYVPDSKVFIDMGVEWEYRNDDDRETVQTMGPLRNGIVILVIPHGGAKISLTYKYMIHEDSLNVDNNNVLEEDSVSYEWALKKWSQCSRPCGGGYQFTKYGCRRKTDHKMVHRSYCELIQKPKPIRRVCNLQECSQPIWVTGEWEPCSKSCGKTGYQVRSVRCIQPLHDNTNRSVHTKYCNNDRPEGRRPCNRELCPAQWRIGPWSQCSVSCGNGTQDRPVLCRTRDNAIGLCKENKPETVRVCRLPPCPRNVSDPSKKTYMIQWLSRPDPDYPIQKISSKDHCQGDKSMFCRMEVLSRYCSIPGYNKLCCKSCNMYSNITEDGNVTDSNVNKNNVIEEELLTTLSPPTGVSTTQSATSPPLVSKTRAPPSNATEEHPEINAVDVPYKIDGLDNEVSQHNIITRRRIPYERTRNQRIQELIAEKRKKETLRKIN
;
A
#
# COMPACT_ATOMS: atom_id res chain seq x y z
N SER A 1 -29.33 -4.12 58.33
CA SER A 1 -29.76 -2.76 57.94
C SER A 1 -28.58 -2.01 57.34
N LEU A 2 -28.83 -1.08 56.41
CA LEU A 2 -27.91 -0.05 55.89
C LEU A 2 -26.70 -0.47 55.01
N ILE A 3 -26.80 -0.14 53.71
CA ILE A 3 -25.82 0.61 52.87
C ILE A 3 -24.43 -0.01 52.53
N SER A 4 -24.33 -0.51 51.29
CA SER A 4 -23.38 -0.14 50.19
C SER A 4 -21.85 0.00 50.40
N VAL A 5 -21.05 -0.59 49.48
CA VAL A 5 -20.27 0.16 48.43
C VAL A 5 -19.55 -0.78 47.42
N ALA A 6 -19.72 -0.47 46.12
CA ALA A 6 -18.90 -0.75 44.92
C ALA A 6 -18.44 -2.19 44.51
N ASN A 7 -18.35 -2.40 43.18
CA ASN A 7 -17.86 -3.61 42.51
C ASN A 7 -16.35 -3.57 42.19
N LEU A 8 -15.73 -4.75 42.08
CA LEU A 8 -14.46 -5.00 41.38
C LEU A 8 -14.64 -6.11 40.35
N THR A 9 -14.95 -5.76 39.09
CA THR A 9 -15.14 -6.72 37.98
C THR A 9 -14.68 -6.11 36.65
N ASN A 10 -13.36 -6.03 36.41
CA ASN A 10 -12.82 -5.56 35.12
C ASN A 10 -11.36 -5.99 34.86
N LEU A 11 -10.98 -7.21 35.24
CA LEU A 11 -9.60 -7.75 35.08
C LEU A 11 -9.48 -8.74 33.90
N ASP A 12 -10.44 -9.65 33.73
CA ASP A 12 -10.45 -10.68 32.67
C ASP A 12 -10.40 -10.11 31.24
N SER A 13 -10.80 -8.84 31.06
CA SER A 13 -10.78 -8.13 29.76
C SER A 13 -9.38 -7.67 29.32
N LEU A 14 -8.40 -7.65 30.23
CA LEU A 14 -7.01 -7.30 29.89
C LEU A 14 -6.21 -8.52 29.44
N ASP A 15 -6.42 -9.67 30.08
CA ASP A 15 -5.66 -10.91 29.85
C ASP A 15 -5.91 -11.46 28.44
N GLY A 16 -7.18 -11.56 28.04
CA GLY A 16 -7.60 -11.93 26.68
C GLY A 16 -7.33 -10.87 25.61
N ALA A 17 -6.84 -9.68 25.99
CA ALA A 17 -6.34 -8.67 25.05
C ALA A 17 -4.81 -8.75 24.90
N LEU A 18 -4.09 -9.21 25.93
CA LEU A 18 -2.65 -9.45 25.87
C LEU A 18 -2.32 -10.66 24.99
N SER A 19 -3.01 -11.78 25.19
CA SER A 19 -2.84 -12.99 24.35
C SER A 19 -3.17 -12.73 22.88
N PHE A 20 -4.17 -11.89 22.59
CA PHE A 20 -4.52 -11.48 21.22
C PHE A 20 -3.50 -10.52 20.58
N ILE A 21 -2.59 -9.95 21.36
CA ILE A 21 -1.42 -9.19 20.88
C ILE A 21 -0.24 -10.15 20.67
N GLU A 22 0.01 -11.08 21.59
CA GLU A 22 1.03 -12.13 21.44
C GLU A 22 0.78 -13.00 20.19
N ASP A 23 -0.45 -13.53 20.00
CA ASP A 23 -0.88 -14.26 18.79
C ASP A 23 -0.67 -13.44 17.50
N ARG A 24 -0.75 -12.11 17.59
CA ARG A 24 -0.65 -11.20 16.44
C ARG A 24 0.79 -10.80 16.13
N VAL A 25 1.67 -10.83 17.12
CA VAL A 25 3.12 -10.72 16.94
C VAL A 25 3.69 -12.04 16.42
N HIS A 26 3.27 -13.18 16.97
CA HIS A 26 3.64 -14.52 16.46
C HIS A 26 3.21 -14.75 15.00
N ARG A 27 2.07 -14.20 14.56
CA ARG A 27 1.64 -14.26 13.15
C ARG A 27 2.42 -13.37 12.18
N SER A 28 3.29 -12.47 12.66
CA SER A 28 4.30 -11.79 11.84
C SER A 28 5.67 -12.47 11.87
N THR A 29 5.88 -13.44 12.77
CA THR A 29 7.14 -14.15 12.96
C THR A 29 6.97 -15.66 12.74
N GLN A 30 6.46 -16.04 11.56
CA GLN A 30 6.28 -17.45 11.19
C GLN A 30 7.34 -17.87 10.16
N ARG A 31 8.18 -18.86 10.49
CA ARG A 31 9.21 -19.39 9.57
C ARG A 31 8.56 -19.92 8.29
N TYR A 32 9.03 -19.43 7.14
CA TYR A 32 8.70 -20.01 5.85
C TYR A 32 9.81 -20.97 5.43
N ARG A 33 9.55 -22.29 5.50
CA ARG A 33 10.31 -23.26 4.68
C ARG A 33 9.95 -23.04 3.22
N ARG A 34 10.65 -22.11 2.58
CA ARG A 34 10.84 -22.10 1.12
C ARG A 34 11.93 -23.11 0.79
N HIS A 35 12.02 -23.52 -0.48
CA HIS A 35 13.33 -23.89 -0.98
C HIS A 35 14.19 -22.62 -0.97
N ALA A 36 15.22 -22.61 -0.15
CA ALA A 36 16.37 -21.73 -0.35
C ALA A 36 16.97 -22.01 -1.75
N THR A 37 17.77 -21.08 -2.25
CA THR A 37 18.78 -21.40 -3.26
C THR A 37 19.65 -22.54 -2.73
N ASP A 38 19.93 -23.56 -3.55
CA ASP A 38 20.28 -24.94 -3.11
C ASP A 38 21.59 -25.06 -2.27
N ASP A 39 22.33 -23.96 -2.16
CA ASP A 39 23.68 -23.84 -1.59
C ASP A 39 23.77 -22.93 -0.34
N ASP A 40 22.69 -22.24 0.07
CA ASP A 40 22.68 -21.32 1.23
C ASP A 40 22.20 -22.00 2.52
N TYR A 41 22.99 -21.87 3.60
CA TYR A 41 22.71 -22.47 4.91
C TYR A 41 22.85 -21.44 6.05
N ASN A 42 22.08 -21.62 7.12
CA ASN A 42 22.06 -20.74 8.31
C ASN A 42 22.28 -21.55 9.59
N ILE A 43 23.09 -21.05 10.53
CA ILE A 43 23.25 -21.60 11.88
C ILE A 43 22.75 -20.54 12.88
N GLU A 44 21.63 -20.79 13.54
CA GLU A 44 21.16 -19.94 14.64
C GLU A 44 21.93 -20.24 15.94
N VAL A 45 22.58 -19.22 16.51
CA VAL A 45 23.50 -19.34 17.64
C VAL A 45 22.96 -18.72 18.93
N LEU A 46 22.91 -19.55 19.98
CA LEU A 46 22.88 -19.12 21.37
C LEU A 46 24.31 -18.92 21.90
N LEU A 47 24.66 -17.72 22.33
CA LEU A 47 25.97 -17.40 22.90
C LEU A 47 25.90 -17.34 24.44
N GLY A 48 26.39 -18.38 25.10
CA GLY A 48 26.56 -18.45 26.55
C GLY A 48 27.91 -17.88 26.98
N VAL A 49 27.92 -16.99 27.98
CA VAL A 49 29.15 -16.30 28.40
C VAL A 49 29.28 -16.32 29.91
N ASP A 50 30.38 -16.90 30.37
CA ASP A 50 30.77 -17.00 31.77
C ASP A 50 31.06 -15.61 32.40
N ASP A 51 30.63 -15.43 33.65
CA ASP A 51 31.03 -14.35 34.56
C ASP A 51 32.54 -14.02 34.52
N SER A 52 33.44 -15.01 34.34
CA SER A 52 34.89 -14.75 34.18
C SER A 52 35.25 -13.87 32.97
N VAL A 53 34.55 -14.04 31.84
CA VAL A 53 34.68 -13.20 30.64
C VAL A 53 34.10 -11.81 30.93
N VAL A 54 32.94 -11.76 31.62
CA VAL A 54 32.26 -10.51 31.99
C VAL A 54 33.07 -9.66 32.98
N GLN A 55 33.79 -10.29 33.91
CA GLN A 55 34.72 -9.61 34.83
C GLN A 55 35.93 -9.03 34.09
N PHE A 56 36.52 -9.77 33.15
CA PHE A 56 37.73 -9.36 32.43
C PHE A 56 37.48 -8.18 31.48
N HIS A 57 36.44 -8.26 30.64
CA HIS A 57 36.10 -7.21 29.66
C HIS A 57 35.32 -6.04 30.26
N GLY A 58 34.59 -6.29 31.35
CA GLY A 58 33.68 -5.34 31.98
C GLY A 58 32.31 -5.31 31.31
N LYS A 59 31.25 -5.18 32.12
CA LYS A 59 29.83 -5.27 31.69
C LYS A 59 29.44 -4.29 30.57
N GLU A 60 30.06 -3.12 30.52
CA GLU A 60 29.78 -2.09 29.50
C GLU A 60 30.43 -2.36 28.14
N HIS A 61 31.42 -3.25 28.05
CA HIS A 61 32.15 -3.50 26.81
C HIS A 61 32.01 -4.95 26.30
N VAL A 62 31.71 -5.89 27.19
CA VAL A 62 31.62 -7.32 26.84
C VAL A 62 30.65 -7.58 25.69
N GLN A 63 29.48 -6.93 25.64
CA GLN A 63 28.54 -7.09 24.51
C GLN A 63 29.12 -6.64 23.16
N LYS A 64 29.86 -5.53 23.13
CA LYS A 64 30.52 -5.01 21.91
C LYS A 64 31.60 -5.99 21.43
N TYR A 65 32.41 -6.51 22.36
CA TYR A 65 33.41 -7.55 22.12
C TYR A 65 32.79 -8.83 21.54
N LEU A 66 31.74 -9.36 22.18
CA LEU A 66 31.06 -10.60 21.77
C LEU A 66 30.45 -10.50 20.37
N LEU A 67 29.75 -9.39 20.05
CA LEU A 67 29.22 -9.17 18.70
C LEU A 67 30.32 -9.13 17.64
N THR A 68 31.48 -8.56 17.98
CA THR A 68 32.64 -8.49 17.09
C THR A 68 33.29 -9.86 16.91
N LEU A 69 33.41 -10.64 17.98
CA LEU A 69 33.92 -12.01 17.94
C LEU A 69 33.04 -12.89 17.04
N MET A 70 31.72 -12.81 17.18
CA MET A 70 30.79 -13.57 16.34
C MET A 70 30.80 -13.11 14.88
N ASN A 71 31.01 -11.83 14.59
CA ASN A 71 31.19 -11.33 13.22
C ASN A 71 32.45 -11.89 12.56
N ILE A 72 33.54 -12.06 13.33
CA ILE A 72 34.77 -12.72 12.84
C ILE A 72 34.48 -14.19 12.54
N VAL A 73 33.76 -14.91 13.42
CA VAL A 73 33.35 -16.30 13.18
C VAL A 73 32.49 -16.39 11.91
N ASN A 74 31.54 -15.48 11.71
CA ASN A 74 30.72 -15.45 10.50
C ASN A 74 31.56 -15.25 9.23
N GLU A 75 32.49 -14.29 9.19
CA GLU A 75 33.37 -14.10 8.02
C GLU A 75 34.34 -15.28 7.80
N ILE A 76 34.73 -16.03 8.83
CA ILE A 76 35.49 -17.29 8.68
C ILE A 76 34.65 -18.36 7.96
N TYR A 77 33.34 -18.45 8.23
CA TYR A 77 32.40 -19.33 7.53
C TYR A 77 32.01 -18.84 6.12
N HIS A 78 32.42 -17.63 5.74
CA HIS A 78 32.23 -17.07 4.39
C HIS A 78 33.44 -17.26 3.46
N ASP A 79 34.53 -17.85 3.93
CA ASP A 79 35.71 -18.02 3.09
C ASP A 79 35.47 -19.05 1.97
N GLU A 80 35.80 -18.68 0.73
CA GLU A 80 35.57 -19.48 -0.48
C GLU A 80 36.14 -20.91 -0.40
N SER A 81 37.18 -21.13 0.43
CA SER A 81 37.76 -22.47 0.62
C SER A 81 36.81 -23.47 1.32
N LEU A 82 35.77 -23.01 2.01
CA LEU A 82 34.77 -23.90 2.64
C LEU A 82 33.95 -24.66 1.60
N GLY A 83 33.69 -24.07 0.43
CA GLY A 83 32.88 -24.66 -0.64
C GLY A 83 31.38 -24.71 -0.39
N ALA A 84 30.87 -24.02 0.63
CA ALA A 84 29.44 -23.86 0.94
C ALA A 84 29.20 -22.49 1.59
N HIS A 85 28.02 -21.89 1.42
CA HIS A 85 27.68 -20.60 2.02
C HIS A 85 26.97 -20.80 3.36
N ILE A 86 27.68 -20.56 4.47
CA ILE A 86 27.15 -20.72 5.84
C ILE A 86 27.08 -19.38 6.56
N ASN A 87 25.87 -18.98 6.94
CA ASN A 87 25.59 -17.82 7.78
C ASN A 87 25.63 -18.21 9.26
N VAL A 88 26.37 -17.47 10.09
CA VAL A 88 26.37 -17.65 11.55
C VAL A 88 25.57 -16.52 12.18
N VAL A 89 24.34 -16.83 12.61
CA VAL A 89 23.33 -15.84 13.02
C VAL A 89 23.14 -15.86 14.52
N LEU A 90 23.46 -14.77 15.20
CA LEU A 90 23.32 -14.67 16.66
C LEU A 90 21.88 -14.36 17.05
N VAL A 91 21.14 -15.34 17.58
CA VAL A 91 19.76 -15.13 18.06
C VAL A 91 19.72 -14.60 19.50
N ARG A 92 20.69 -14.98 20.35
CA ARG A 92 20.65 -14.65 21.79
C ARG A 92 22.04 -14.63 22.43
N ILE A 93 22.27 -13.68 23.34
CA ILE A 93 23.40 -13.67 24.27
C ILE A 93 22.86 -13.91 25.69
N ILE A 94 23.51 -14.79 26.47
CA ILE A 94 23.25 -14.95 27.90
C ILE A 94 24.56 -14.75 28.68
N LEU A 95 24.63 -13.65 29.43
CA LEU A 95 25.68 -13.40 30.40
C LEU A 95 25.32 -14.11 31.72
N LEU A 96 26.15 -15.05 32.15
CA LEU A 96 25.95 -15.82 33.37
C LEU A 96 26.48 -15.08 34.60
N SER A 97 25.92 -15.41 35.76
CA SER A 97 26.41 -14.97 37.06
C SER A 97 27.37 -15.99 37.65
N TYR A 98 28.36 -15.52 38.41
CA TYR A 98 29.40 -16.32 39.08
C TYR A 98 28.91 -17.66 39.66
N GLY A 99 27.83 -17.65 40.43
CA GLY A 99 27.27 -18.85 41.06
C GLY A 99 26.72 -19.90 40.07
N LYS A 100 26.28 -19.49 38.86
CA LYS A 100 25.95 -20.43 37.77
C LYS A 100 27.19 -20.87 37.02
N SER A 101 28.12 -19.97 36.71
CA SER A 101 29.40 -20.29 36.06
C SER A 101 30.16 -21.41 36.77
N MET A 102 30.29 -21.32 38.10
CA MET A 102 30.95 -22.32 38.96
C MET A 102 30.23 -23.68 39.00
N SER A 103 29.02 -23.79 38.45
CA SER A 103 28.26 -25.05 38.33
C SER A 103 28.30 -25.68 36.93
N LEU A 104 28.88 -24.99 35.95
CA LEU A 104 28.98 -25.47 34.56
C LEU A 104 30.40 -25.91 34.19
N ILE A 105 31.42 -25.26 34.76
CA ILE A 105 32.83 -25.57 34.47
C ILE A 105 33.44 -26.40 35.61
N GLU A 106 33.93 -27.59 35.28
CA GLU A 106 34.72 -28.45 36.17
C GLU A 106 36.21 -28.36 35.82
N ILE A 107 37.00 -27.83 36.76
CA ILE A 107 38.43 -27.57 36.57
C ILE A 107 39.16 -28.89 36.27
N GLY A 108 39.81 -28.94 35.09
CA GLY A 108 40.53 -30.12 34.61
C GLY A 108 39.67 -31.27 34.07
N ASN A 109 38.34 -31.13 34.01
CA ASN A 109 37.43 -32.13 33.45
C ASN A 109 36.65 -31.54 32.25
N PRO A 110 37.23 -31.56 31.04
CA PRO A 110 36.63 -30.90 29.88
C PRO A 110 35.38 -31.64 29.38
N SER A 111 35.32 -32.95 29.57
CA SER A 111 34.20 -33.77 29.12
C SER A 111 32.94 -33.50 29.95
N GLN A 112 33.05 -33.45 31.27
CA GLN A 112 31.92 -33.12 32.14
C GLN A 112 31.53 -31.63 32.03
N SER A 113 32.52 -30.74 31.87
CA SER A 113 32.26 -29.31 31.59
C SER A 113 31.42 -29.13 30.33
N LEU A 114 31.77 -29.82 29.24
CA LEU A 114 30.98 -29.80 28.00
C LEU A 114 29.59 -30.41 28.20
N GLU A 115 29.46 -31.56 28.88
CA GLU A 115 28.14 -32.15 29.15
C GLU A 115 27.23 -31.20 29.96
N ASN A 116 27.78 -30.53 30.97
CA ASN A 116 27.08 -29.54 31.79
C ASN A 116 26.63 -28.33 30.95
N VAL A 117 27.50 -27.83 30.07
CA VAL A 117 27.19 -26.75 29.10
C VAL A 117 26.13 -27.17 28.07
N CYS A 118 26.23 -28.36 27.49
CA CYS A 118 25.24 -28.89 26.53
C CYS A 118 23.86 -29.07 27.20
N ARG A 119 23.83 -29.60 28.43
CA ARG A 119 22.62 -29.71 29.25
C ARG A 119 22.04 -28.34 29.58
N TRP A 120 22.87 -27.35 29.90
CA TRP A 120 22.42 -25.98 30.14
C TRP A 120 21.81 -25.33 28.88
N ALA A 121 22.45 -25.50 27.72
CA ALA A 121 21.98 -24.98 26.44
C ALA A 121 20.63 -25.59 26.04
N TYR A 122 20.48 -26.91 26.17
CA TYR A 122 19.20 -27.60 25.99
C TYR A 122 18.09 -27.04 26.89
N LEU A 123 18.41 -26.69 28.14
CA LEU A 123 17.47 -26.03 29.07
C LEU A 123 17.19 -24.56 28.73
N GLN A 124 17.89 -23.94 27.78
CA GLN A 124 17.56 -22.61 27.24
C GLN A 124 16.77 -22.69 25.92
N GLN A 125 16.62 -23.89 25.34
CA GLN A 125 15.99 -24.07 24.04
C GLN A 125 14.49 -23.75 24.07
N LYS A 126 13.98 -23.20 22.97
CA LYS A 126 12.55 -22.91 22.80
C LYS A 126 11.80 -24.16 22.31
N PRO A 127 10.59 -24.44 22.85
CA PRO A 127 9.83 -25.64 22.48
C PRO A 127 9.16 -25.54 21.10
N ASP A 128 9.03 -24.31 20.56
CA ASP A 128 8.56 -24.05 19.21
C ASP A 128 9.76 -23.66 18.32
N THR A 129 9.89 -24.34 17.18
CA THR A 129 10.87 -24.00 16.14
C THR A 129 10.50 -22.73 15.38
N GLY A 130 9.24 -22.28 15.45
CA GLY A 130 8.78 -20.99 14.93
C GLY A 130 9.12 -19.78 15.80
N HIS A 131 9.93 -19.92 16.84
CA HIS A 131 10.20 -18.85 17.82
C HIS A 131 11.53 -18.11 17.54
N ALA A 132 11.54 -16.76 17.61
CA ALA A 132 12.70 -15.92 17.31
C ALA A 132 14.01 -16.27 18.09
N GLU A 133 13.90 -16.55 19.39
CA GLU A 133 15.01 -17.03 20.23
C GLU A 133 15.28 -18.57 20.15
N TYR A 134 14.75 -19.31 19.17
CA TYR A 134 15.17 -20.70 18.92
C TYR A 134 16.60 -20.72 18.38
N HIS A 135 17.38 -21.77 18.66
CA HIS A 135 18.76 -21.89 18.19
C HIS A 135 19.10 -23.30 17.69
N ASP A 136 19.88 -23.41 16.62
CA ASP A 136 20.42 -24.67 16.13
C ASP A 136 21.67 -25.09 16.89
N HIS A 137 22.43 -24.11 17.40
CA HIS A 137 23.75 -24.30 17.98
C HIS A 137 24.01 -23.41 19.20
N ALA A 138 24.76 -23.92 20.17
CA ALA A 138 25.13 -23.19 21.39
C ALA A 138 26.65 -23.07 21.55
N ILE A 139 27.14 -21.83 21.62
CA ILE A 139 28.57 -21.51 21.78
C ILE A 139 28.77 -20.99 23.20
N PHE A 140 29.63 -21.65 23.97
CA PHE A 140 29.95 -21.23 25.33
C PHE A 140 31.37 -20.67 25.41
N LEU A 141 31.53 -19.50 26.06
CA LEU A 141 32.81 -18.82 26.26
C LEU A 141 33.16 -18.72 27.75
N THR A 142 34.38 -19.11 28.12
CA THR A 142 34.92 -19.00 29.48
C THR A 142 36.41 -18.60 29.49
N ARG A 143 36.87 -17.87 30.51
CA ARG A 143 38.30 -17.68 30.78
C ARG A 143 38.87 -18.68 31.80
N GLN A 144 38.10 -19.68 32.20
CA GLN A 144 38.51 -20.71 33.17
C GLN A 144 39.26 -21.87 32.50
N ASP A 145 40.11 -22.55 33.26
CA ASP A 145 40.86 -23.73 32.83
C ASP A 145 40.01 -25.02 32.99
N PHE A 146 39.26 -25.37 31.94
CA PHE A 146 38.45 -26.58 31.89
C PHE A 146 39.19 -27.84 31.42
N GLY A 147 40.44 -27.72 30.94
CA GLY A 147 41.19 -28.82 30.34
C GLY A 147 42.72 -28.71 30.55
N PRO A 148 43.50 -29.70 30.06
CA PRO A 148 44.96 -29.69 30.13
C PRO A 148 45.58 -28.52 29.36
N SER A 149 46.71 -27.99 29.86
CA SER A 149 47.36 -26.79 29.35
C SER A 149 47.65 -26.84 27.84
N GLY A 150 47.07 -25.91 27.09
CA GLY A 150 47.16 -25.81 25.63
C GLY A 150 45.87 -26.17 24.89
N MET A 151 44.96 -26.91 25.53
CA MET A 151 43.59 -27.10 25.09
C MET A 151 42.83 -25.78 25.16
N GLN A 152 42.22 -25.35 24.04
CA GLN A 152 41.48 -24.08 23.95
C GLN A 152 39.99 -24.27 23.67
N GLY A 153 39.55 -25.44 23.21
CA GLY A 153 38.14 -25.72 22.97
C GLY A 153 37.82 -27.19 23.20
N TYR A 154 36.53 -27.50 23.24
CA TYR A 154 36.02 -28.88 23.22
C TYR A 154 34.60 -28.94 22.62
N ALA A 155 34.40 -29.92 21.73
CA ALA A 155 33.17 -30.14 21.01
C ALA A 155 32.92 -31.65 20.75
N PRO A 156 31.64 -32.06 20.60
CA PRO A 156 31.31 -33.38 20.09
C PRO A 156 31.45 -33.40 18.56
N VAL A 157 32.31 -34.26 18.02
CA VAL A 157 32.36 -34.50 16.57
C VAL A 157 31.01 -35.06 16.11
N THR A 158 30.40 -34.43 15.10
CA THR A 158 29.00 -34.56 14.69
C THR A 158 28.00 -34.25 15.82
N GLY A 159 27.25 -33.15 15.68
CA GLY A 159 26.28 -32.73 16.68
C GLY A 159 25.31 -31.63 16.24
N MET A 160 25.47 -31.06 15.05
CA MET A 160 24.60 -29.99 14.55
C MET A 160 23.14 -30.46 14.45
N CYS A 161 22.19 -29.55 14.69
CA CYS A 161 20.76 -29.82 14.90
C CYS A 161 20.39 -30.76 16.08
N HIS A 162 21.35 -31.38 16.78
CA HIS A 162 21.03 -32.36 17.82
C HIS A 162 20.84 -31.70 19.20
N PRO A 163 19.68 -31.86 19.86
CA PRO A 163 19.25 -31.00 20.98
C PRO A 163 20.16 -31.03 22.22
N VAL A 164 20.98 -32.08 22.39
CA VAL A 164 21.95 -32.21 23.48
C VAL A 164 23.40 -32.42 23.00
N ARG A 165 23.69 -32.19 21.70
CA ARG A 165 25.05 -32.26 21.12
C ARG A 165 25.42 -31.05 20.24
N SER A 166 24.50 -30.15 19.93
CA SER A 166 24.83 -28.94 19.16
C SER A 166 25.39 -27.85 20.08
N CYS A 167 26.59 -28.10 20.62
CA CYS A 167 27.19 -27.31 21.70
C CYS A 167 28.72 -27.30 21.59
N THR A 168 29.36 -26.16 21.86
CA THR A 168 30.83 -26.02 21.97
C THR A 168 31.22 -25.30 23.26
N LEU A 169 32.32 -25.73 23.87
CA LEU A 169 32.95 -25.09 25.03
C LEU A 169 34.30 -24.50 24.62
N ASN A 170 34.45 -23.18 24.70
CA ASN A 170 35.60 -22.46 24.16
C ASN A 170 36.26 -21.58 25.23
N HIS A 171 37.59 -21.59 25.25
CA HIS A 171 38.40 -20.70 26.06
C HIS A 171 38.53 -19.35 25.35
N GLU A 172 38.13 -18.29 26.04
CA GLU A 172 38.16 -16.91 25.57
C GLU A 172 39.52 -16.30 25.87
N ASP A 173 40.31 -15.98 24.83
CA ASP A 173 41.61 -15.33 24.99
C ASP A 173 41.87 -14.23 23.96
N GLY A 174 40.97 -13.24 23.91
CA GLY A 174 41.01 -12.15 22.94
C GLY A 174 40.48 -12.59 21.56
N PHE A 175 40.52 -11.69 20.57
CA PHE A 175 39.82 -11.90 19.29
C PHE A 175 40.25 -13.17 18.53
N SER A 176 41.47 -13.68 18.78
CA SER A 176 41.94 -14.95 18.22
C SER A 176 41.11 -16.18 18.63
N SER A 177 40.30 -16.11 19.70
CA SER A 177 39.38 -17.20 20.06
C SER A 177 38.28 -17.44 19.02
N ALA A 178 38.04 -16.53 18.07
CA ALA A 178 37.14 -16.79 16.95
C ALA A 178 37.60 -17.98 16.07
N PHE A 179 38.91 -18.20 15.94
CA PHE A 179 39.43 -19.38 15.24
C PHE A 179 39.19 -20.68 16.02
N VAL A 180 39.17 -20.62 17.36
CA VAL A 180 38.78 -21.74 18.23
C VAL A 180 37.29 -22.02 18.05
N VAL A 181 36.44 -21.00 18.16
CA VAL A 181 34.99 -21.14 17.99
C VAL A 181 34.62 -21.72 16.62
N ALA A 182 35.28 -21.29 15.54
CA ALA A 182 35.09 -21.87 14.22
C ALA A 182 35.59 -23.32 14.11
N HIS A 183 36.71 -23.67 14.74
CA HIS A 183 37.25 -25.03 14.78
C HIS A 183 36.31 -25.99 15.53
N GLU A 184 35.89 -25.63 16.74
CA GLU A 184 34.96 -26.44 17.55
C GLU A 184 33.59 -26.57 16.86
N THR A 185 33.09 -25.51 16.22
CA THR A 185 31.83 -25.57 15.44
C THR A 185 31.99 -26.44 14.18
N GLY A 186 33.19 -26.47 13.58
CA GLY A 186 33.57 -27.39 12.50
C GLY A 186 33.47 -28.86 12.91
N HIS A 187 33.92 -29.22 14.12
CA HIS A 187 33.70 -30.56 14.68
C HIS A 187 32.21 -30.89 14.83
N VAL A 188 31.38 -29.94 15.29
CA VAL A 188 29.92 -30.15 15.44
C VAL A 188 29.22 -30.35 14.09
N LEU A 189 29.72 -29.72 13.02
CA LEU A 189 29.32 -29.96 11.63
C LEU A 189 29.85 -31.29 11.04
N GLY A 190 30.78 -31.97 11.72
CA GLY A 190 31.30 -33.28 11.34
C GLY A 190 32.67 -33.29 10.64
N MET A 191 33.44 -32.20 10.72
CA MET A 191 34.83 -32.14 10.24
C MET A 191 35.79 -32.80 11.23
N GLU A 192 36.82 -33.48 10.72
CA GLU A 192 37.92 -34.06 11.50
C GLU A 192 39.18 -33.19 11.43
N HIS A 193 40.24 -33.61 12.15
CA HIS A 193 41.50 -32.89 12.25
C HIS A 193 42.39 -33.04 11.02
N ASP A 194 42.90 -31.94 10.49
CA ASP A 194 43.84 -31.94 9.36
C ASP A 194 45.16 -32.68 9.69
N GLY A 195 45.47 -33.68 8.86
CA GLY A 195 46.66 -34.52 9.02
C GLY A 195 46.57 -35.57 10.13
N GLN A 196 45.44 -35.69 10.83
CA GLN A 196 45.17 -36.80 11.75
C GLN A 196 44.17 -37.76 11.08
N GLY A 197 44.68 -38.81 10.44
CA GLY A 197 43.86 -39.78 9.70
C GLY A 197 43.55 -39.36 8.25
N ASN A 198 43.31 -38.07 8.00
CA ASN A 198 43.13 -37.54 6.64
C ASN A 198 44.46 -37.11 5.97
N ARG A 199 44.39 -36.66 4.71
CA ARG A 199 45.59 -36.36 3.88
C ARG A 199 46.08 -34.91 3.95
N CYS A 200 45.37 -34.01 4.62
CA CYS A 200 45.60 -32.55 4.57
C CYS A 200 46.68 -32.03 5.56
N GLY A 201 47.62 -32.90 5.97
CA GLY A 201 48.67 -32.56 6.93
C GLY A 201 49.72 -31.56 6.42
N ASP A 202 49.79 -31.30 5.11
CA ASP A 202 50.55 -30.21 4.51
C ASP A 202 49.85 -28.85 4.67
N GLU A 203 48.51 -28.83 4.59
CA GLU A 203 47.67 -27.64 4.73
C GLU A 203 47.60 -27.09 6.15
N VAL A 204 47.84 -27.92 7.18
CA VAL A 204 48.05 -27.49 8.57
C VAL A 204 49.04 -26.32 8.66
N ARG A 205 50.20 -26.45 7.98
CA ARG A 205 51.26 -25.43 7.96
C ARG A 205 50.92 -24.23 7.08
N LEU A 206 49.83 -24.29 6.32
CA LEU A 206 49.33 -23.18 5.51
C LEU A 206 48.36 -22.29 6.28
N GLY A 207 47.98 -22.65 7.52
CA GLY A 207 47.08 -21.89 8.38
C GLY A 207 45.65 -22.44 8.39
N SER A 208 45.46 -23.74 8.14
CA SER A 208 44.10 -24.28 8.07
C SER A 208 43.38 -24.27 9.43
N ILE A 209 42.07 -24.10 9.38
CA ILE A 209 41.21 -23.94 10.56
C ILE A 209 41.12 -25.24 11.37
N MET A 210 40.94 -26.40 10.71
CA MET A 210 40.86 -27.71 11.37
C MET A 210 42.24 -28.31 11.75
N ALA A 211 43.28 -27.47 11.84
CA ALA A 211 44.58 -27.87 12.32
C ALA A 211 44.55 -28.26 13.83
N PRO A 212 45.11 -29.42 14.25
CA PRO A 212 45.13 -29.88 15.66
C PRO A 212 45.79 -28.96 16.68
N LEU A 213 46.49 -27.93 16.20
CA LEU A 213 46.99 -26.81 16.98
C LEU A 213 46.70 -25.57 16.14
N VAL A 214 45.89 -24.64 16.66
CA VAL A 214 45.43 -23.44 15.94
C VAL A 214 46.60 -22.66 15.35
N GLN A 215 46.78 -22.79 14.03
CA GLN A 215 47.81 -22.13 13.21
C GLN A 215 47.23 -21.05 12.29
N ALA A 216 45.90 -20.99 12.16
CA ALA A 216 45.18 -19.90 11.54
C ALA A 216 45.44 -18.54 12.25
N ALA A 217 45.44 -17.46 11.48
CA ALA A 217 45.51 -16.08 11.98
C ALA A 217 44.82 -15.13 10.99
N PHE A 218 44.44 -13.92 11.40
CA PHE A 218 43.65 -12.98 10.57
C PHE A 218 44.24 -12.62 9.20
N HIS A 219 45.56 -12.72 9.00
CA HIS A 219 46.20 -12.48 7.70
C HIS A 219 46.36 -13.75 6.84
N ARG A 220 46.01 -14.92 7.38
CA ARG A 220 46.23 -16.25 6.81
C ARG A 220 45.40 -17.32 7.53
N PHE A 221 44.23 -17.62 6.99
CA PHE A 221 43.41 -18.77 7.35
C PHE A 221 42.75 -19.35 6.10
N HIS A 222 42.38 -20.63 6.13
CA HIS A 222 41.56 -21.29 5.10
C HIS A 222 40.95 -22.59 5.65
N TRP A 223 39.87 -23.08 5.04
CA TRP A 223 39.35 -24.43 5.28
C TRP A 223 40.05 -25.42 4.37
N SER A 224 40.45 -26.58 4.89
CA SER A 224 41.19 -27.55 4.07
C SER A 224 40.31 -28.25 3.04
N ARG A 225 40.94 -28.83 2.02
CA ARG A 225 40.22 -29.72 1.07
C ARG A 225 39.58 -30.93 1.76
N CYS A 226 40.06 -31.32 2.93
CA CYS A 226 39.45 -32.38 3.75
C CYS A 226 38.21 -31.83 4.48
N SER A 227 38.33 -30.68 5.15
CA SER A 227 37.22 -29.96 5.81
C SER A 227 36.03 -29.74 4.88
N GLN A 228 36.28 -29.28 3.65
CA GLN A 228 35.28 -29.09 2.59
C GLN A 228 34.55 -30.39 2.21
N GLN A 229 35.29 -31.51 2.06
CA GLN A 229 34.74 -32.81 1.67
C GLN A 229 33.95 -33.47 2.81
N GLU A 230 34.43 -33.30 4.05
CA GLU A 230 33.81 -33.81 5.27
C GLU A 230 32.53 -33.02 5.60
N LEU A 231 32.54 -31.69 5.43
CA LEU A 231 31.33 -30.87 5.53
C LEU A 231 30.28 -31.28 4.50
N ASN A 232 30.62 -31.30 3.21
CA ASN A 232 29.65 -31.57 2.14
C ASN A 232 29.02 -32.99 2.25
N ARG A 233 29.70 -33.93 2.92
CA ARG A 233 29.16 -35.24 3.27
C ARG A 233 27.97 -35.19 4.23
N TYR A 234 27.94 -34.22 5.15
CA TYR A 234 26.92 -34.12 6.21
C TYR A 234 25.99 -32.91 6.06
N LEU A 235 26.40 -31.85 5.38
CA LEU A 235 25.68 -30.57 5.26
C LEU A 235 24.23 -30.75 4.81
N HIS A 236 23.99 -31.54 3.76
CA HIS A 236 22.65 -31.82 3.27
C HIS A 236 21.74 -32.57 4.27
N SER A 237 22.29 -33.23 5.30
CA SER A 237 21.53 -33.96 6.32
C SER A 237 21.10 -33.08 7.51
N TYR A 238 21.61 -31.85 7.61
CA TYR A 238 21.25 -30.92 8.69
C TYR A 238 20.01 -30.10 8.32
N ASP A 239 18.85 -30.71 8.55
CA ASP A 239 17.53 -30.18 8.16
C ASP A 239 17.14 -28.86 8.87
N CYS A 240 17.82 -28.51 9.97
CA CYS A 240 17.62 -27.24 10.70
C CYS A 240 18.38 -26.05 10.10
N LEU A 241 19.36 -26.28 9.22
CA LEU A 241 20.20 -25.21 8.68
C LEU A 241 19.64 -24.60 7.38
N ARG A 242 18.41 -24.96 7.00
CA ARG A 242 17.82 -24.69 5.67
C ARG A 242 16.69 -23.66 5.68
N ASP A 243 16.29 -23.17 6.86
CA ASP A 243 15.24 -22.17 7.01
C ASP A 243 15.79 -20.75 7.19
N ASP A 244 14.99 -19.76 6.78
CA ASP A 244 15.33 -18.35 6.87
C ASP A 244 15.37 -17.91 8.36
N PRO A 245 16.47 -17.31 8.84
CA PRO A 245 16.59 -16.86 10.22
C PRO A 245 15.68 -15.66 10.49
N PHE A 246 15.30 -15.47 11.75
CA PHE A 246 14.47 -14.34 12.14
C PHE A 246 15.18 -12.99 11.98
N GLU A 247 14.45 -12.00 11.46
CA GLU A 247 14.91 -10.61 11.34
C GLU A 247 15.03 -9.99 12.74
N HIS A 248 16.27 -9.72 13.18
CA HIS A 248 16.61 -9.22 14.52
C HIS A 248 17.14 -7.78 14.46
N ASP A 249 16.64 -6.90 15.35
CA ASP A 249 17.11 -5.51 15.54
C ASP A 249 18.50 -5.40 16.21
N TRP A 250 19.48 -6.20 15.77
CA TRP A 250 20.87 -6.00 16.17
C TRP A 250 21.46 -4.76 15.46
N PRO A 251 22.29 -3.95 16.14
CA PRO A 251 22.92 -2.80 15.49
C PRO A 251 23.85 -3.29 14.37
N SER A 252 23.61 -2.82 13.15
CA SER A 252 24.40 -3.18 11.95
C SER A 252 25.89 -2.97 12.21
N LEU A 253 26.65 -4.06 12.26
CA LEU A 253 28.07 -4.00 12.60
C LEU A 253 28.89 -3.33 11.48
N PRO A 254 30.00 -2.66 11.83
CA PRO A 254 30.88 -2.08 10.84
C PRO A 254 31.47 -3.18 9.95
N GLN A 255 31.28 -3.00 8.64
CA GLN A 255 31.76 -3.89 7.57
C GLN A 255 33.29 -4.13 7.59
N LEU A 256 34.05 -3.31 8.33
CA LEU A 256 35.41 -3.62 8.80
C LEU A 256 35.45 -3.47 10.33
N PRO A 257 35.59 -4.57 11.11
CA PRO A 257 35.49 -4.55 12.57
C PRO A 257 36.34 -3.48 13.28
N GLY A 258 37.60 -3.33 12.83
CA GLY A 258 38.59 -2.42 13.43
C GLY A 258 38.26 -0.93 13.33
N ILE A 259 37.30 -0.51 12.50
CA ILE A 259 36.85 0.89 12.45
C ILE A 259 36.37 1.37 13.83
N HIS A 260 35.75 0.47 14.60
CA HIS A 260 35.24 0.76 15.94
C HIS A 260 36.23 0.37 17.06
N TYR A 261 37.49 0.03 16.74
CA TYR A 261 38.49 -0.37 17.73
C TYR A 261 39.88 0.17 17.41
N SER A 262 40.35 1.11 18.22
CA SER A 262 41.76 1.50 18.23
C SER A 262 42.69 0.34 18.61
N MET A 263 43.98 0.43 18.25
CA MET A 263 45.00 -0.53 18.69
C MET A 263 45.10 -0.61 20.22
N ASN A 264 44.80 0.48 20.93
CA ASN A 264 44.76 0.51 22.40
C ASN A 264 43.57 -0.28 22.97
N GLU A 265 42.37 -0.15 22.37
CA GLU A 265 41.23 -0.96 22.76
C GLU A 265 41.48 -2.45 22.49
N GLN A 266 42.07 -2.80 21.35
CA GLN A 266 42.43 -4.19 21.05
C GLN A 266 43.46 -4.73 22.05
N CYS A 267 44.48 -3.95 22.41
CA CYS A 267 45.39 -4.32 23.50
C CYS A 267 44.69 -4.53 24.85
N ARG A 268 43.64 -3.75 25.16
CA ARG A 268 42.81 -3.93 26.35
C ARG A 268 41.94 -5.20 26.30
N PHE A 269 41.35 -5.51 25.14
CA PHE A 269 40.57 -6.75 24.94
C PHE A 269 41.46 -8.00 24.91
N ASP A 270 42.70 -7.90 24.44
CA ASP A 270 43.64 -9.02 24.37
C ASP A 270 44.38 -9.27 25.70
N PHE A 271 44.75 -8.23 26.46
CA PHE A 271 45.62 -8.36 27.66
C PHE A 271 45.01 -7.84 28.96
N GLY A 272 43.80 -7.28 28.92
CA GLY A 272 43.07 -6.78 30.09
C GLY A 272 43.26 -5.28 30.33
N LEU A 273 42.65 -4.80 31.42
CA LEU A 273 42.65 -3.38 31.79
C LEU A 273 44.07 -2.81 31.90
N GLY A 274 44.24 -1.56 31.45
CA GLY A 274 45.52 -0.84 31.47
C GLY A 274 46.40 -1.04 30.24
N TYR A 275 46.36 -2.19 29.56
CA TYR A 275 47.21 -2.44 28.38
C TYR A 275 46.88 -1.52 27.19
N MET A 276 47.92 -1.05 26.50
CA MET A 276 47.86 -0.17 25.34
C MET A 276 48.93 -0.56 24.31
N MET A 277 48.92 0.06 23.12
CA MET A 277 49.91 -0.20 22.08
C MET A 277 51.35 0.03 22.59
N CYS A 278 52.23 -0.94 22.32
CA CYS A 278 53.65 -0.87 22.60
C CYS A 278 54.32 0.30 21.87
N THR A 279 55.01 1.17 22.62
CA THR A 279 55.80 2.28 22.07
C THR A 279 57.31 2.11 22.21
N ALA A 280 57.77 1.03 22.86
CA ALA A 280 59.19 0.75 23.13
C ALA A 280 60.06 0.60 21.87
N PHE A 281 59.46 0.19 20.74
CA PHE A 281 60.12 0.10 19.44
C PHE A 281 59.17 0.52 18.32
N ARG A 282 59.73 1.03 17.21
CA ARG A 282 58.94 1.38 16.02
C ARG A 282 58.70 0.14 15.17
N THR A 283 57.49 -0.40 15.21
CA THR A 283 56.98 -1.35 14.21
C THR A 283 56.92 -0.66 12.84
N PHE A 284 57.73 -1.12 11.87
CA PHE A 284 57.73 -0.56 10.51
C PHE A 284 56.41 -0.75 9.75
N ASP A 285 55.60 -1.75 10.12
CA ASP A 285 54.23 -1.93 9.68
C ASP A 285 53.40 -2.42 10.88
N PRO A 286 52.63 -1.52 11.56
CA PRO A 286 51.88 -1.89 12.75
C PRO A 286 50.71 -2.83 12.44
N CYS A 287 50.31 -2.95 11.16
CA CYS A 287 49.23 -3.83 10.76
C CYS A 287 49.65 -5.30 10.62
N LYS A 288 50.94 -5.65 10.76
CA LYS A 288 51.37 -7.06 10.67
C LYS A 288 51.18 -7.84 11.96
N GLN A 289 51.32 -7.18 13.11
CA GLN A 289 51.21 -7.80 14.42
C GLN A 289 50.95 -6.74 15.49
N LEU A 290 49.92 -6.94 16.32
CA LEU A 290 49.62 -6.04 17.42
C LEU A 290 50.57 -6.30 18.60
N TRP A 291 51.28 -5.27 19.03
CA TRP A 291 52.16 -5.31 20.20
C TRP A 291 51.63 -4.39 21.29
N CYS A 292 51.62 -4.86 22.54
CA CYS A 292 50.96 -4.22 23.67
C CYS A 292 51.85 -4.20 24.91
N SER A 293 51.80 -3.11 25.69
CA SER A 293 52.53 -2.96 26.96
C SER A 293 51.65 -2.37 28.05
N HIS A 294 52.00 -2.59 29.32
CA HIS A 294 51.34 -1.93 30.46
C HIS A 294 52.01 -0.57 30.74
N PRO A 295 51.28 0.51 31.07
CA PRO A 295 51.85 1.83 31.34
C PRO A 295 52.91 1.87 32.45
N GLU A 296 52.82 0.96 33.42
CA GLU A 296 53.79 0.81 34.52
C GLU A 296 55.11 0.14 34.08
N ASN A 297 55.10 -0.58 32.94
CA ASN A 297 56.29 -1.20 32.36
C ASN A 297 56.23 -1.08 30.81
N PRO A 298 56.40 0.13 30.26
CA PRO A 298 56.19 0.41 28.84
C PRO A 298 57.26 -0.23 27.95
N TYR A 299 58.40 -0.66 28.52
CA TYR A 299 59.46 -1.36 27.81
C TYR A 299 59.19 -2.86 27.61
N PHE A 300 58.25 -3.44 28.37
CA PHE A 300 57.91 -4.86 28.28
C PHE A 300 56.67 -5.06 27.40
N CYS A 301 56.90 -5.37 26.13
CA CYS A 301 55.84 -5.56 25.15
C CYS A 301 55.52 -7.04 24.91
N LYS A 302 54.22 -7.38 25.02
CA LYS A 302 53.63 -8.66 24.66
C LYS A 302 52.95 -8.58 23.30
N THR A 303 52.61 -9.73 22.72
CA THR A 303 51.81 -9.86 21.50
C THR A 303 51.04 -11.18 21.50
N LYS A 304 49.92 -11.23 20.78
CA LYS A 304 49.11 -12.44 20.55
C LYS A 304 49.17 -12.86 19.07
N LYS A 305 48.46 -13.94 18.73
CA LYS A 305 48.36 -14.48 17.36
C LYS A 305 47.47 -13.60 16.47
N GLY A 306 47.87 -12.36 16.19
CA GLY A 306 47.12 -11.52 15.25
C GLY A 306 47.81 -10.22 14.82
N PRO A 307 47.58 -9.79 13.56
CA PRO A 307 47.55 -8.36 13.24
C PRO A 307 46.39 -7.67 13.99
N PRO A 308 46.39 -6.33 14.09
CA PRO A 308 45.20 -5.56 14.44
C PRO A 308 44.05 -5.85 13.46
N LEU A 309 42.81 -5.76 13.92
CA LEU A 309 41.61 -6.03 13.12
C LEU A 309 41.55 -5.18 11.84
N ASP A 310 41.04 -5.73 10.74
CA ASP A 310 40.83 -4.96 9.52
C ASP A 310 39.82 -3.83 9.76
N GLY A 311 40.17 -2.62 9.30
CA GLY A 311 39.53 -1.35 9.65
C GLY A 311 40.27 -0.53 10.72
N THR A 312 41.23 -1.10 11.45
CA THR A 312 41.95 -0.39 12.54
C THR A 312 42.79 0.77 12.00
N MET A 313 42.60 2.00 12.48
CA MET A 313 43.44 3.13 12.06
C MET A 313 44.92 2.91 12.45
N CYS A 314 45.81 2.95 11.45
CA CYS A 314 47.24 2.63 11.58
C CYS A 314 48.16 3.82 11.33
N ALA A 315 47.65 4.85 10.65
CA ALA A 315 48.26 6.17 10.47
C ALA A 315 47.12 7.16 10.12
N PRO A 316 47.32 8.49 10.17
CA PRO A 316 46.27 9.45 9.81
C PRO A 316 45.66 9.17 8.43
N GLY A 317 44.36 8.82 8.40
CA GLY A 317 43.61 8.45 7.19
C GLY A 317 43.85 7.03 6.65
N LYS A 318 44.79 6.26 7.22
CA LYS A 318 45.08 4.88 6.83
C LYS A 318 44.60 3.87 7.86
N HIS A 319 44.18 2.71 7.37
CA HIS A 319 43.66 1.61 8.20
C HIS A 319 44.33 0.29 7.82
N CYS A 320 44.33 -0.66 8.76
CA CYS A 320 44.75 -2.03 8.50
C CYS A 320 43.74 -2.73 7.58
N PHE A 321 44.23 -3.43 6.56
CA PHE A 321 43.45 -4.33 5.73
C PHE A 321 44.34 -5.49 5.26
N LYS A 322 43.89 -6.73 5.48
CA LYS A 322 44.64 -7.99 5.28
C LYS A 322 46.08 -7.93 5.79
N GLY A 323 46.28 -7.30 6.96
CA GLY A 323 47.59 -7.16 7.61
C GLY A 323 48.49 -6.02 7.08
N HIS A 324 47.96 -5.09 6.30
CA HIS A 324 48.71 -3.96 5.71
C HIS A 324 48.10 -2.59 6.00
N CYS A 325 48.93 -1.58 6.25
CA CYS A 325 48.49 -0.21 6.52
C CYS A 325 48.23 0.59 5.22
N ILE A 326 46.98 0.59 4.74
CA ILE A 326 46.57 1.16 3.44
C ILE A 326 45.55 2.31 3.58
N TRP A 327 45.29 3.02 2.49
CA TRP A 327 44.11 3.89 2.39
C TRP A 327 42.90 3.02 2.05
N LEU A 328 41.79 3.17 2.78
CA LEU A 328 40.51 2.57 2.39
C LEU A 328 39.85 3.47 1.36
N THR A 329 39.74 3.02 0.11
CA THR A 329 38.84 3.62 -0.88
C THR A 329 37.51 2.86 -0.87
N PRO A 330 36.40 3.46 -1.34
CA PRO A 330 35.12 2.76 -1.46
C PRO A 330 35.22 1.47 -2.28
N ASP A 331 36.13 1.43 -3.26
CA ASP A 331 36.38 0.31 -4.18
C ASP A 331 37.06 -0.91 -3.51
N ILE A 332 37.42 -0.81 -2.22
CA ILE A 332 38.00 -1.91 -1.42
C ILE A 332 36.96 -2.53 -0.47
N LEU A 333 35.81 -1.88 -0.31
CA LEU A 333 34.77 -2.28 0.64
C LEU A 333 33.75 -3.24 0.00
N LYS A 334 33.60 -4.43 0.60
CA LYS A 334 32.51 -5.40 0.37
C LYS A 334 31.17 -4.70 0.62
N GLN A 335 30.43 -4.41 -0.45
CA GLN A 335 29.16 -3.69 -0.39
C GLN A 335 28.04 -4.64 -0.80
N ASP A 336 27.21 -5.05 0.16
CA ASP A 336 26.05 -5.90 -0.12
C ASP A 336 24.98 -5.09 -0.86
N GLY A 337 24.33 -5.73 -1.85
CA GLY A 337 23.30 -5.12 -2.66
C GLY A 337 21.97 -5.01 -1.91
N HIS A 338 21.33 -3.85 -1.96
CA HIS A 338 19.95 -3.68 -1.49
C HIS A 338 19.02 -3.22 -2.61
N TRP A 339 17.75 -3.61 -2.48
CA TRP A 339 16.71 -3.33 -3.46
C TRP A 339 16.44 -1.84 -3.61
N GLY A 340 16.50 -1.36 -4.86
CA GLY A 340 15.94 -0.07 -5.25
C GLY A 340 14.42 -0.02 -5.13
N ALA A 341 13.90 1.18 -5.31
CA ALA A 341 12.46 1.42 -5.28
C ALA A 341 11.75 0.60 -6.38
N TRP A 342 10.63 -0.02 -6.02
CA TRP A 342 9.73 -0.64 -6.98
C TRP A 342 9.30 0.35 -8.06
N SER A 343 9.39 -0.07 -9.32
CA SER A 343 8.81 0.65 -10.45
C SER A 343 7.29 0.76 -10.31
N LYS A 344 6.69 1.71 -11.04
CA LYS A 344 5.23 1.79 -11.16
C LYS A 344 4.74 0.52 -11.85
N PHE A 345 3.61 -0.02 -11.39
CA PHE A 345 2.94 -1.11 -12.11
C PHE A 345 2.71 -0.72 -13.58
N GLY A 346 3.03 -1.64 -14.49
CA GLY A 346 2.70 -1.50 -15.90
C GLY A 346 1.19 -1.61 -16.17
N SER A 347 0.83 -1.54 -17.44
CA SER A 347 -0.53 -1.82 -17.92
C SER A 347 -1.02 -3.20 -17.48
N CYS A 348 -2.33 -3.35 -17.33
CA CYS A 348 -2.94 -4.67 -17.12
C CYS A 348 -2.90 -5.49 -18.41
N SER A 349 -2.57 -6.78 -18.31
CA SER A 349 -2.50 -7.70 -19.46
C SER A 349 -3.84 -7.92 -20.16
N ARG A 350 -4.97 -7.71 -19.46
CA ARG A 350 -6.32 -7.90 -19.99
C ARG A 350 -7.24 -6.76 -19.54
N THR A 351 -8.23 -6.42 -20.35
CA THR A 351 -9.25 -5.38 -20.06
C THR A 351 -10.43 -5.91 -19.22
N CYS A 352 -10.61 -7.23 -19.18
CA CYS A 352 -11.61 -7.95 -18.40
C CYS A 352 -11.14 -9.40 -18.14
N GLY A 353 -11.90 -10.16 -17.36
CA GLY A 353 -11.75 -11.60 -17.18
C GLY A 353 -10.59 -12.02 -16.27
N THR A 354 -10.08 -11.10 -15.43
CA THR A 354 -8.84 -11.21 -14.64
C THR A 354 -7.57 -11.20 -15.51
N GLY A 355 -6.95 -10.02 -15.57
CA GLY A 355 -5.59 -9.83 -16.06
C GLY A 355 -4.57 -9.69 -14.93
N VAL A 356 -3.31 -9.54 -15.31
CA VAL A 356 -2.17 -9.31 -14.41
C VAL A 356 -1.43 -8.07 -14.85
N LYS A 357 -0.98 -7.27 -13.88
CA LYS A 357 -0.02 -6.19 -14.08
C LYS A 357 1.21 -6.52 -13.23
N TYR A 358 2.38 -6.18 -13.73
CA TYR A 358 3.64 -6.42 -13.01
C TYR A 358 4.37 -5.11 -12.69
N ARG A 359 5.25 -5.18 -11.70
CA ARG A 359 6.29 -4.19 -11.43
C ARG A 359 7.63 -4.88 -11.18
N THR A 360 8.70 -4.10 -11.20
CA THR A 360 10.09 -4.56 -11.12
C THR A 360 10.90 -3.69 -10.18
N ARG A 361 11.96 -4.24 -9.60
CA ARG A 361 12.96 -3.53 -8.80
C ARG A 361 14.35 -4.02 -9.19
N GLN A 362 15.33 -3.14 -9.09
CA GLN A 362 16.72 -3.47 -9.38
C GLN A 362 17.51 -3.61 -8.07
N CYS A 363 18.64 -4.32 -8.15
CA CYS A 363 19.56 -4.48 -7.04
C CYS A 363 20.65 -3.39 -7.13
N ASP A 364 20.25 -2.15 -6.84
CA ASP A 364 20.96 -0.91 -7.21
C ASP A 364 21.03 0.16 -6.10
N ASN A 365 20.45 -0.08 -4.92
CA ASN A 365 20.37 0.92 -3.84
C ASN A 365 20.92 0.38 -2.50
N PRO A 366 22.21 0.00 -2.40
CA PRO A 366 23.25 0.11 -3.43
C PRO A 366 23.35 -1.12 -4.33
N HIS A 367 24.17 -1.03 -5.38
CA HIS A 367 24.63 -2.20 -6.14
C HIS A 367 25.56 -3.10 -5.31
N PRO A 368 25.55 -4.42 -5.52
CA PRO A 368 26.52 -5.34 -4.93
C PRO A 368 27.92 -5.11 -5.53
N ALA A 369 28.94 -4.98 -4.68
CA ALA A 369 30.34 -4.79 -5.10
C ALA A 369 31.33 -5.51 -4.18
N ASN A 370 32.52 -5.83 -4.72
CA ASN A 370 33.67 -6.36 -3.98
C ASN A 370 33.38 -7.61 -3.12
N GLY A 371 32.61 -8.55 -3.68
CA GLY A 371 32.19 -9.77 -2.98
C GLY A 371 30.98 -9.60 -2.05
N GLY A 372 30.28 -8.46 -2.13
CA GLY A 372 29.00 -8.28 -1.46
C GLY A 372 27.87 -9.07 -2.12
N ARG A 373 26.90 -9.50 -1.31
CA ARG A 373 25.76 -10.35 -1.68
C ARG A 373 24.82 -9.66 -2.65
N THR A 374 24.20 -10.43 -3.54
CA THR A 374 23.07 -9.97 -4.35
C THR A 374 21.80 -9.85 -3.51
N CYS A 375 20.84 -9.05 -3.97
CA CYS A 375 19.63 -8.74 -3.22
C CYS A 375 18.70 -9.96 -3.10
N VAL A 376 18.35 -10.35 -1.87
CA VAL A 376 17.52 -11.54 -1.59
C VAL A 376 16.04 -11.29 -1.95
N GLY A 377 15.42 -12.27 -2.62
CA GLY A 377 14.01 -12.26 -3.01
C GLY A 377 13.74 -11.91 -4.49
N PRO A 378 12.47 -11.77 -4.90
CA PRO A 378 12.13 -11.58 -6.31
C PRO A 378 12.37 -10.14 -6.79
N SER A 379 12.90 -10.00 -8.01
CA SER A 379 13.07 -8.71 -8.71
C SER A 379 11.79 -8.21 -9.40
N TYR A 380 10.74 -9.02 -9.41
CA TYR A 380 9.44 -8.75 -10.03
C TYR A 380 8.29 -9.07 -9.06
N GLU A 381 7.16 -8.38 -9.23
CA GLU A 381 5.95 -8.60 -8.44
C GLU A 381 4.73 -8.51 -9.35
N PHE A 382 3.79 -9.45 -9.19
CA PHE A 382 2.55 -9.53 -9.94
C PHE A 382 1.36 -9.13 -9.07
N GLN A 383 0.41 -8.37 -9.63
CA GLN A 383 -0.86 -8.06 -9.00
C GLN A 383 -1.99 -8.29 -10.00
N LEU A 384 -3.11 -8.88 -9.57
CA LEU A 384 -4.30 -8.99 -10.40
C LEU A 384 -4.90 -7.61 -10.70
N CYS A 385 -5.55 -7.51 -11.85
CA CYS A 385 -6.25 -6.32 -12.31
C CYS A 385 -7.41 -6.71 -13.24
N ASN A 386 -8.36 -5.81 -13.43
CA ASN A 386 -9.51 -5.99 -14.34
C ASN A 386 -10.23 -7.35 -14.14
N THR A 387 -10.60 -7.63 -12.88
CA THR A 387 -11.16 -8.93 -12.47
C THR A 387 -12.67 -9.06 -12.67
N GLN A 388 -13.35 -8.02 -13.15
CA GLN A 388 -14.71 -8.12 -13.68
C GLN A 388 -14.76 -9.16 -14.80
N ASP A 389 -15.84 -9.93 -14.91
CA ASP A 389 -16.02 -10.87 -16.04
C ASP A 389 -16.08 -10.12 -17.39
N CYS A 390 -15.73 -10.81 -18.47
CA CYS A 390 -15.85 -10.27 -19.82
C CYS A 390 -17.31 -10.31 -20.32
N PRO A 391 -17.68 -9.45 -21.30
CA PRO A 391 -18.94 -9.58 -22.03
C PRO A 391 -19.12 -10.99 -22.61
N LYS A 392 -20.38 -11.40 -22.78
CA LYS A 392 -20.75 -12.79 -23.13
C LYS A 392 -20.06 -13.36 -24.37
N ASP A 393 -19.72 -12.52 -25.34
CA ASP A 393 -19.12 -12.95 -26.61
C ASP A 393 -17.66 -13.43 -26.50
N PHE A 394 -17.02 -13.23 -25.34
CA PHE A 394 -15.64 -13.68 -25.04
C PHE A 394 -15.65 -14.89 -24.07
N GLU A 395 -16.24 -16.00 -24.51
CA GLU A 395 -16.56 -17.17 -23.65
C GLU A 395 -15.32 -17.86 -23.06
N ASP A 396 -14.25 -18.03 -23.85
CA ASP A 396 -12.92 -18.46 -23.41
C ASP A 396 -11.79 -17.68 -24.11
N PHE A 397 -10.79 -17.25 -23.33
CA PHE A 397 -9.63 -16.50 -23.81
C PHE A 397 -8.53 -17.41 -24.38
N ARG A 398 -8.47 -18.70 -24.03
CA ARG A 398 -7.58 -19.65 -24.71
C ARG A 398 -8.13 -20.03 -26.09
N GLU A 399 -9.44 -20.25 -26.20
CA GLU A 399 -10.11 -20.47 -27.49
C GLU A 399 -9.82 -19.31 -28.46
N GLU A 400 -10.03 -18.06 -28.05
CA GLU A 400 -9.79 -16.90 -28.91
C GLU A 400 -8.31 -16.78 -29.32
N GLN A 401 -7.36 -17.13 -28.43
CA GLN A 401 -5.93 -17.20 -28.77
C GLN A 401 -5.58 -18.30 -29.78
N CYS A 402 -6.32 -19.40 -29.81
CA CYS A 402 -6.18 -20.44 -30.84
C CYS A 402 -6.83 -19.99 -32.16
N ARG A 403 -8.10 -19.58 -32.11
CA ARG A 403 -8.91 -19.11 -33.25
C ARG A 403 -8.27 -17.94 -34.01
N GLN A 404 -7.49 -17.09 -33.33
CA GLN A 404 -6.70 -16.03 -33.96
C GLN A 404 -5.73 -16.55 -35.03
N TRP A 405 -5.33 -17.83 -35.01
CA TRP A 405 -4.43 -18.45 -35.99
C TRP A 405 -5.11 -19.09 -37.19
N ASP A 406 -6.44 -19.32 -37.17
CA ASP A 406 -7.22 -19.87 -38.30
C ASP A 406 -6.89 -19.19 -39.67
N PRO A 407 -6.67 -17.86 -39.76
CA PRO A 407 -6.32 -17.21 -41.03
C PRO A 407 -4.86 -17.39 -41.45
N TYR A 408 -3.95 -17.66 -40.51
CA TYR A 408 -2.51 -17.41 -40.64
C TYR A 408 -1.62 -18.66 -40.50
N PHE A 409 -2.06 -19.70 -39.80
CA PHE A 409 -1.26 -20.88 -39.54
C PHE A 409 -1.70 -22.06 -40.42
N GLU A 410 -0.97 -22.27 -41.51
CA GLU A 410 -1.14 -23.41 -42.40
C GLU A 410 -0.34 -24.61 -41.87
N TYR A 411 -1.03 -25.72 -41.61
CA TYR A 411 -0.47 -26.98 -41.12
C TYR A 411 -0.72 -28.05 -42.18
N GLN A 412 0.26 -28.93 -42.45
CA GLN A 412 0.21 -29.93 -43.53
C GLN A 412 -0.24 -29.40 -44.92
N ASN A 413 -0.01 -28.11 -45.22
CA ASN A 413 -0.49 -27.36 -46.41
C ASN A 413 -2.02 -27.14 -46.50
N ALA A 414 -2.74 -27.20 -45.37
CA ALA A 414 -4.14 -26.84 -45.24
C ALA A 414 -4.34 -25.73 -44.19
N LYS A 415 -5.52 -25.10 -44.20
CA LYS A 415 -6.00 -24.25 -43.09
C LYS A 415 -6.93 -25.07 -42.21
N HIS A 416 -6.80 -24.87 -40.91
CA HIS A 416 -7.48 -25.61 -39.86
C HIS A 416 -8.17 -24.62 -38.93
N HIS A 417 -9.30 -25.01 -38.32
CA HIS A 417 -9.91 -24.25 -37.24
C HIS A 417 -9.34 -24.76 -35.90
N TRP A 418 -8.74 -23.86 -35.12
CA TRP A 418 -7.96 -24.22 -33.95
C TRP A 418 -8.77 -24.12 -32.66
N LEU A 419 -9.00 -25.27 -32.04
CA LEU A 419 -9.72 -25.44 -30.77
C LEU A 419 -8.75 -25.33 -29.57
N PRO A 420 -9.22 -24.88 -28.40
CA PRO A 420 -8.38 -24.77 -27.20
C PRO A 420 -7.98 -26.13 -26.65
N TYR A 421 -6.70 -26.30 -26.29
CA TYR A 421 -6.19 -27.52 -25.68
C TYR A 421 -5.53 -27.26 -24.31
N GLU A 422 -5.76 -28.16 -23.34
CA GLU A 422 -5.04 -28.21 -22.06
C GLU A 422 -4.04 -29.38 -22.09
N HIS A 423 -2.74 -29.07 -21.98
CA HIS A 423 -1.71 -30.09 -22.00
C HIS A 423 -1.70 -30.94 -20.71
N VAL A 424 -1.46 -32.25 -20.85
CA VAL A 424 -1.47 -33.20 -19.72
C VAL A 424 -0.42 -32.88 -18.66
N ASP A 425 0.84 -32.60 -19.04
CA ASP A 425 1.84 -32.06 -18.12
C ASP A 425 1.45 -30.61 -17.72
N ALA A 426 1.40 -30.35 -16.42
CA ALA A 426 1.07 -29.08 -15.82
C ALA A 426 2.05 -27.94 -16.18
N LYS A 427 3.34 -28.23 -16.42
CA LYS A 427 4.34 -27.23 -16.82
C LYS A 427 4.01 -26.62 -18.18
N GLU A 428 3.58 -27.46 -19.12
CA GLU A 428 3.30 -27.07 -20.50
C GLU A 428 1.94 -26.39 -20.68
N ARG A 429 1.08 -26.35 -19.65
CA ARG A 429 -0.28 -25.78 -19.76
C ARG A 429 -0.32 -24.29 -20.05
N CYS A 430 0.78 -23.58 -19.78
CA CYS A 430 0.94 -22.16 -20.06
C CYS A 430 1.68 -21.88 -21.39
N HIS A 431 1.97 -22.92 -22.17
CA HIS A 431 2.28 -22.82 -23.59
C HIS A 431 1.00 -22.97 -24.43
N LEU A 432 0.93 -22.28 -25.56
CA LEU A 432 -0.23 -22.27 -26.44
C LEU A 432 -0.22 -23.51 -27.34
N TYR A 433 -0.90 -24.56 -26.88
CA TYR A 433 -1.29 -25.72 -27.66
C TYR A 433 -2.74 -25.56 -28.14
N CYS A 434 -3.00 -25.97 -29.39
CA CYS A 434 -4.33 -25.99 -29.98
C CYS A 434 -4.56 -27.29 -30.76
N GLU A 435 -5.80 -27.73 -30.87
CA GLU A 435 -6.23 -28.94 -31.59
C GLU A 435 -6.92 -28.54 -32.91
N SER A 436 -6.63 -29.19 -34.03
CA SER A 436 -7.38 -28.96 -35.28
C SER A 436 -8.74 -29.66 -35.25
N LYS A 437 -9.82 -28.92 -35.59
CA LYS A 437 -11.16 -29.52 -35.79
C LYS A 437 -11.19 -30.55 -36.93
N GLU A 438 -10.33 -30.41 -37.93
CA GLU A 438 -10.29 -31.19 -39.17
C GLU A 438 -9.52 -32.52 -39.04
N THR A 439 -8.41 -32.55 -38.29
CA THR A 439 -7.54 -33.74 -38.18
C THR A 439 -7.42 -34.30 -36.77
N GLY A 440 -7.76 -33.53 -35.73
CA GLY A 440 -7.50 -33.89 -34.33
C GLY A 440 -6.02 -33.77 -33.92
N ASP A 441 -5.16 -33.23 -34.78
CA ASP A 441 -3.75 -33.01 -34.45
C ASP A 441 -3.61 -31.88 -33.41
N VAL A 442 -2.89 -32.16 -32.32
CA VAL A 442 -2.52 -31.16 -31.30
C VAL A 442 -1.17 -30.54 -31.65
N VAL A 443 -1.13 -29.22 -31.84
CA VAL A 443 0.05 -28.50 -32.32
C VAL A 443 0.47 -27.39 -31.34
N TYR A 444 1.77 -27.29 -31.08
CA TYR A 444 2.36 -26.20 -30.31
C TYR A 444 2.59 -24.96 -31.18
N MET A 445 1.93 -23.85 -30.85
CA MET A 445 2.00 -22.57 -31.59
C MET A 445 3.28 -21.75 -31.34
N LYS A 446 4.31 -22.34 -30.70
CA LYS A 446 5.62 -21.73 -30.40
C LYS A 446 5.52 -20.41 -29.62
N ARG A 447 4.50 -20.27 -28.77
CA ARG A 447 4.24 -19.11 -27.89
C ARG A 447 3.71 -19.57 -26.54
N MET A 448 3.95 -18.76 -25.51
CA MET A 448 3.20 -18.83 -24.25
C MET A 448 1.76 -18.35 -24.46
N VAL A 449 0.82 -18.81 -23.63
CA VAL A 449 -0.50 -18.16 -23.52
C VAL A 449 -0.32 -16.80 -22.86
N HIS A 450 -1.20 -15.86 -23.19
CA HIS A 450 -1.14 -14.48 -22.71
C HIS A 450 -1.37 -14.38 -21.20
N ASP A 451 -0.60 -13.53 -20.51
CA ASP A 451 -0.70 -13.32 -19.06
C ASP A 451 -2.15 -13.08 -18.61
N GLY A 452 -2.63 -13.86 -17.64
CA GLY A 452 -4.02 -13.86 -17.19
C GLY A 452 -4.96 -14.85 -17.90
N THR A 453 -4.44 -15.70 -18.81
CA THR A 453 -5.17 -16.90 -19.28
C THR A 453 -5.20 -17.96 -18.18
N ARG A 454 -6.28 -18.75 -18.04
CA ARG A 454 -6.34 -19.85 -17.06
C ARG A 454 -5.32 -20.95 -17.38
N CYS A 455 -4.71 -21.53 -16.35
CA CYS A 455 -3.84 -22.70 -16.52
C CYS A 455 -4.63 -23.97 -16.88
N SER A 456 -5.82 -24.13 -16.31
CA SER A 456 -6.60 -25.37 -16.42
C SER A 456 -8.10 -25.09 -16.42
N TYR A 457 -8.88 -25.94 -17.08
CA TYR A 457 -10.34 -25.91 -17.01
C TYR A 457 -10.88 -26.58 -15.74
N LYS A 458 -10.00 -27.26 -14.98
CA LYS A 458 -10.28 -27.84 -13.66
C LYS A 458 -10.01 -26.87 -12.50
N ASP A 459 -9.30 -25.76 -12.74
CA ASP A 459 -9.04 -24.69 -11.77
C ASP A 459 -9.48 -23.34 -12.36
N ALA A 460 -10.62 -22.83 -11.89
CA ALA A 460 -11.23 -21.61 -12.41
C ALA A 460 -10.45 -20.31 -12.10
N TYR A 461 -9.44 -20.36 -11.23
CA TYR A 461 -8.74 -19.19 -10.67
C TYR A 461 -7.26 -19.11 -11.02
N SER A 462 -6.53 -20.23 -11.06
CA SER A 462 -5.10 -20.24 -11.35
C SER A 462 -4.81 -19.80 -12.79
N ILE A 463 -3.84 -18.90 -12.96
CA ILE A 463 -3.55 -18.20 -14.22
C ILE A 463 -2.09 -18.31 -14.63
N CYS A 464 -1.89 -18.38 -15.93
CA CYS A 464 -0.58 -18.31 -16.57
C CYS A 464 -0.02 -16.89 -16.53
N VAL A 465 1.25 -16.77 -16.17
CA VAL A 465 2.03 -15.53 -16.18
C VAL A 465 3.45 -15.86 -16.62
N ARG A 466 3.90 -15.26 -17.73
CA ARG A 466 5.24 -15.47 -18.33
C ARG A 466 5.62 -16.95 -18.57
N GLY A 467 4.63 -17.76 -18.93
CA GLY A 467 4.81 -19.19 -19.19
C GLY A 467 4.71 -20.11 -17.96
N GLU A 468 4.60 -19.55 -16.75
CA GLU A 468 4.41 -20.32 -15.51
C GLU A 468 2.97 -20.26 -14.99
N CYS A 469 2.49 -21.32 -14.36
CA CYS A 469 1.17 -21.33 -13.74
C CYS A 469 1.21 -20.77 -12.31
N LEU A 470 0.68 -19.56 -12.10
CA LEU A 470 0.53 -18.99 -10.78
C LEU A 470 -0.80 -19.43 -10.15
N LYS A 471 -0.69 -20.09 -9.00
CA LYS A 471 -1.86 -20.47 -8.20
C LYS A 471 -2.54 -19.23 -7.62
N VAL A 472 -3.85 -19.15 -7.77
CA VAL A 472 -4.69 -18.07 -7.23
C VAL A 472 -5.83 -18.70 -6.43
N GLY A 473 -6.07 -18.22 -5.21
CA GLY A 473 -7.20 -18.68 -4.41
C GLY A 473 -8.53 -18.14 -4.93
N CYS A 474 -9.64 -18.76 -4.52
CA CYS A 474 -10.99 -18.31 -4.89
C CYS A 474 -11.31 -16.86 -4.45
N ASP A 475 -10.55 -16.33 -3.49
CA ASP A 475 -10.61 -14.96 -3.00
C ASP A 475 -9.82 -13.96 -3.88
N ARG A 476 -9.37 -14.40 -5.07
CA ARG A 476 -8.64 -13.61 -6.07
C ARG A 476 -7.31 -13.06 -5.52
N VAL A 477 -6.64 -13.86 -4.70
CA VAL A 477 -5.30 -13.56 -4.15
C VAL A 477 -4.28 -14.58 -4.66
N ILE A 478 -3.20 -14.09 -5.26
CA ILE A 478 -2.09 -14.92 -5.76
C ILE A 478 -1.42 -15.61 -4.56
N GLY A 479 -1.19 -16.92 -4.65
CA GLY A 479 -0.63 -17.73 -3.57
C GLY A 479 -1.63 -18.12 -2.45
N SER A 480 -2.88 -17.68 -2.52
CA SER A 480 -3.92 -18.09 -1.56
C SER A 480 -4.28 -19.57 -1.70
N THR A 481 -4.48 -20.25 -0.57
CA THR A 481 -4.83 -21.67 -0.49
C THR A 481 -6.35 -21.93 -0.50
N LYS A 482 -7.18 -20.88 -0.45
CA LYS A 482 -8.64 -21.02 -0.40
C LYS A 482 -9.20 -21.53 -1.74
N GLN A 483 -10.15 -22.46 -1.63
CA GLN A 483 -10.86 -23.05 -2.77
C GLN A 483 -12.37 -22.81 -2.60
N GLU A 484 -13.13 -22.94 -3.67
CA GLU A 484 -14.60 -22.97 -3.61
C GLU A 484 -15.09 -24.25 -2.93
N ASP A 485 -16.24 -24.17 -2.28
CA ASP A 485 -17.03 -25.34 -1.92
C ASP A 485 -17.81 -25.91 -3.11
N LYS A 486 -18.57 -27.00 -2.88
CA LYS A 486 -19.28 -27.73 -3.96
C LYS A 486 -20.44 -26.97 -4.62
N CYS A 487 -20.80 -25.79 -4.13
CA CYS A 487 -21.77 -24.89 -4.76
C CYS A 487 -21.16 -23.57 -5.25
N GLY A 488 -19.87 -23.33 -5.03
CA GLY A 488 -19.15 -22.15 -5.52
C GLY A 488 -18.94 -21.05 -4.49
N VAL A 489 -19.08 -21.34 -3.20
CA VAL A 489 -18.79 -20.36 -2.15
C VAL A 489 -17.31 -20.45 -1.78
N CYS A 490 -16.57 -19.35 -1.98
CA CYS A 490 -15.14 -19.30 -1.68
C CYS A 490 -14.87 -19.48 -0.17
N GLY A 491 -14.17 -20.55 0.21
CA GLY A 491 -13.97 -20.92 1.61
C GLY A 491 -15.25 -21.34 2.34
N GLY A 492 -16.29 -21.76 1.59
CA GLY A 492 -17.55 -22.24 2.14
C GLY A 492 -17.43 -23.60 2.85
N ASP A 493 -18.41 -23.89 3.70
CA ASP A 493 -18.55 -25.14 4.45
C ASP A 493 -19.44 -26.18 3.75
N ASN A 494 -19.95 -25.87 2.55
CA ASN A 494 -20.97 -26.62 1.80
C ASN A 494 -22.41 -26.53 2.37
N SER A 495 -22.69 -25.67 3.36
CA SER A 495 -24.02 -25.58 4.00
C SER A 495 -25.15 -25.18 3.05
N HIS A 496 -24.90 -24.26 2.12
CA HIS A 496 -25.88 -23.74 1.16
C HIS A 496 -25.92 -24.51 -0.18
N CYS A 497 -25.30 -25.70 -0.23
CA CYS A 497 -25.20 -26.51 -1.46
C CYS A 497 -26.41 -27.43 -1.66
N LYS A 498 -27.28 -27.08 -2.60
CA LYS A 498 -28.45 -27.88 -2.96
C LYS A 498 -28.13 -28.89 -4.06
N VAL A 499 -28.12 -30.17 -3.70
CA VAL A 499 -27.96 -31.28 -4.66
C VAL A 499 -29.30 -31.56 -5.34
N VAL A 500 -29.40 -31.28 -6.63
CA VAL A 500 -30.56 -31.64 -7.46
C VAL A 500 -30.26 -32.98 -8.13
N LYS A 501 -31.17 -33.94 -7.98
CA LYS A 501 -31.11 -35.25 -8.66
C LYS A 501 -32.48 -35.65 -9.17
N GLY A 502 -32.54 -36.33 -10.30
CA GLY A 502 -33.79 -36.81 -10.88
C GLY A 502 -33.59 -37.91 -11.92
N THR A 503 -34.68 -38.58 -12.25
CA THR A 503 -34.78 -39.54 -13.36
C THR A 503 -35.90 -39.06 -14.28
N PHE A 504 -35.64 -38.99 -15.57
CA PHE A 504 -36.62 -38.61 -16.58
C PHE A 504 -36.65 -39.66 -17.68
N SER A 505 -37.78 -40.36 -17.81
CA SER A 505 -37.97 -41.39 -18.83
C SER A 505 -39.08 -41.03 -19.81
N ARG A 506 -38.90 -41.33 -21.10
CA ARG A 506 -39.84 -40.95 -22.17
C ARG A 506 -39.81 -41.96 -23.31
N VAL A 507 -41.00 -42.33 -23.81
CA VAL A 507 -41.13 -43.18 -25.00
C VAL A 507 -41.15 -42.30 -26.26
N PRO A 508 -40.34 -42.61 -27.31
CA PRO A 508 -40.39 -41.92 -28.60
C PRO A 508 -41.79 -41.93 -29.23
N LYS A 509 -42.20 -40.79 -29.82
CA LYS A 509 -43.49 -40.66 -30.54
C LYS A 509 -43.36 -40.09 -31.96
N LYS A 510 -42.16 -39.65 -32.33
CA LYS A 510 -41.76 -39.13 -33.66
C LYS A 510 -40.25 -39.36 -33.80
N GLN A 511 -39.75 -39.41 -35.04
CA GLN A 511 -38.32 -39.33 -35.32
C GLN A 511 -37.81 -37.89 -35.10
N GLY A 512 -36.52 -37.77 -34.76
CA GLY A 512 -35.85 -36.50 -34.44
C GLY A 512 -35.65 -36.25 -32.94
N HIS A 513 -34.92 -35.18 -32.62
CA HIS A 513 -34.47 -34.83 -31.28
C HIS A 513 -35.61 -34.71 -30.24
N ILE A 514 -35.55 -35.53 -29.20
CA ILE A 514 -36.49 -35.50 -28.07
C ILE A 514 -35.87 -34.71 -26.91
N LYS A 515 -36.47 -33.57 -26.56
CA LYS A 515 -36.12 -32.81 -25.35
C LYS A 515 -36.49 -33.60 -24.09
N MET A 516 -35.51 -33.78 -23.22
CA MET A 516 -35.65 -34.50 -21.94
C MET A 516 -35.84 -33.50 -20.79
N PHE A 517 -34.80 -32.72 -20.48
CA PHE A 517 -34.81 -31.71 -19.41
C PHE A 517 -33.83 -30.56 -19.73
N GLU A 518 -33.81 -29.54 -18.87
CA GLU A 518 -32.85 -28.45 -18.89
C GLU A 518 -32.03 -28.44 -17.60
N ILE A 519 -30.77 -28.01 -17.69
CA ILE A 519 -29.91 -27.73 -16.53
C ILE A 519 -29.67 -26.21 -16.47
N PRO A 520 -29.86 -25.55 -15.31
CA PRO A 520 -29.72 -24.11 -15.18
C PRO A 520 -28.26 -23.63 -15.19
N VAL A 521 -28.09 -22.33 -15.43
CA VAL A 521 -26.84 -21.60 -15.15
C VAL A 521 -26.40 -21.79 -13.69
N GLY A 522 -25.09 -21.83 -13.47
CA GLY A 522 -24.48 -22.01 -12.14
C GLY A 522 -24.48 -23.45 -11.62
N ALA A 523 -25.01 -24.41 -12.38
CA ALA A 523 -24.92 -25.83 -12.03
C ALA A 523 -23.45 -26.31 -12.05
N ARG A 524 -23.06 -27.07 -11.03
CA ARG A 524 -21.73 -27.66 -10.78
C ARG A 524 -21.83 -29.16 -10.57
N HIS A 525 -20.72 -29.87 -10.81
CA HIS A 525 -20.63 -31.34 -10.71
C HIS A 525 -21.80 -32.05 -11.42
N LEU A 526 -22.06 -31.66 -12.67
CA LEU A 526 -23.09 -32.26 -13.50
C LEU A 526 -22.67 -33.67 -13.90
N LEU A 527 -23.55 -34.64 -13.66
CA LEU A 527 -23.48 -36.00 -14.14
C LEU A 527 -24.83 -36.36 -14.77
N ILE A 528 -24.81 -36.85 -16.00
CA ILE A 528 -25.96 -37.39 -16.74
C ILE A 528 -25.58 -38.81 -17.15
N GLN A 529 -26.48 -39.77 -16.96
CA GLN A 529 -26.23 -41.18 -17.27
C GLN A 529 -27.54 -41.91 -17.62
N GLU A 530 -27.55 -42.74 -18.67
CA GLU A 530 -28.70 -43.59 -18.97
C GLU A 530 -28.82 -44.78 -17.98
N THR A 531 -30.04 -45.12 -17.54
CA THR A 531 -30.28 -46.19 -16.57
C THR A 531 -30.23 -47.59 -17.16
N ASP A 532 -30.66 -47.70 -18.41
CA ASP A 532 -30.81 -48.92 -19.18
C ASP A 532 -29.94 -48.72 -20.43
N ALA A 533 -29.20 -49.73 -20.89
CA ALA A 533 -28.41 -49.58 -22.12
C ALA A 533 -29.35 -49.55 -23.34
N THR A 534 -29.21 -48.53 -24.20
CA THR A 534 -30.05 -48.37 -25.40
C THR A 534 -29.24 -47.83 -26.57
N SER A 535 -29.67 -48.14 -27.80
CA SER A 535 -29.10 -47.57 -29.03
C SER A 535 -29.57 -46.13 -29.30
N HIS A 536 -29.72 -45.31 -28.26
CA HIS A 536 -30.11 -43.91 -28.37
C HIS A 536 -28.89 -43.03 -28.13
N ASN A 537 -28.79 -41.90 -28.85
CA ASN A 537 -27.64 -41.02 -28.75
C ASN A 537 -28.03 -39.70 -28.06
N LEU A 538 -27.24 -39.27 -27.07
CA LEU A 538 -27.39 -38.03 -26.34
C LEU A 538 -26.89 -36.86 -27.20
N ALA A 539 -27.62 -35.75 -27.16
CA ALA A 539 -27.19 -34.49 -27.74
C ALA A 539 -27.37 -33.37 -26.72
N ILE A 540 -26.38 -32.49 -26.63
CA ILE A 540 -26.36 -31.40 -25.65
C ILE A 540 -26.32 -30.08 -26.40
N LYS A 541 -27.20 -29.15 -26.03
CA LYS A 541 -27.40 -27.89 -26.74
C LYS A 541 -27.38 -26.69 -25.80
N ASN A 542 -26.62 -25.64 -26.13
CA ASN A 542 -26.65 -24.38 -25.37
C ASN A 542 -28.04 -23.73 -25.51
N ARG A 543 -28.68 -23.35 -24.39
CA ARG A 543 -30.03 -22.77 -24.38
C ARG A 543 -30.07 -21.34 -24.95
N GLU A 544 -28.99 -20.58 -24.81
CA GLU A 544 -28.94 -19.18 -25.28
C GLU A 544 -28.48 -19.08 -26.73
N THR A 545 -27.36 -19.71 -27.10
CA THR A 545 -26.79 -19.59 -28.46
C THR A 545 -27.41 -20.56 -29.46
N GLY A 546 -27.99 -21.67 -28.99
CA GLY A 546 -28.52 -22.71 -29.86
C GLY A 546 -27.45 -23.52 -30.61
N LYS A 547 -26.17 -23.39 -30.27
CA LYS A 547 -25.06 -24.27 -30.72
C LYS A 547 -25.20 -25.66 -30.07
N PHE A 548 -24.84 -26.72 -30.79
CA PHE A 548 -24.64 -28.05 -30.20
C PHE A 548 -23.26 -28.13 -29.54
N ILE A 549 -23.22 -28.72 -28.34
CA ILE A 549 -22.00 -28.99 -27.55
C ILE A 549 -21.60 -30.46 -27.74
N LEU A 550 -22.59 -31.35 -27.89
CA LEU A 550 -22.41 -32.78 -28.16
C LEU A 550 -23.39 -33.21 -29.25
N SER A 551 -22.91 -34.07 -30.17
CA SER A 551 -23.66 -34.70 -31.26
C SER A 551 -24.20 -33.71 -32.32
N GLU A 552 -23.29 -33.04 -33.03
CA GLU A 552 -23.60 -32.16 -34.17
C GLU A 552 -23.96 -32.97 -35.44
N ASP A 553 -23.23 -34.05 -35.75
CA ASP A 553 -23.31 -34.80 -37.03
C ASP A 553 -23.80 -36.27 -36.90
N ASN A 554 -24.53 -36.62 -35.84
CA ASN A 554 -24.93 -38.00 -35.45
C ASN A 554 -23.79 -39.02 -35.17
N TYR A 555 -22.54 -38.72 -35.50
CA TYR A 555 -21.38 -39.56 -35.16
C TYR A 555 -20.82 -39.17 -33.79
N VAL A 556 -20.66 -40.15 -32.90
CA VAL A 556 -20.10 -39.97 -31.55
C VAL A 556 -19.11 -41.12 -31.29
N PRO A 557 -17.84 -40.84 -30.94
CA PRO A 557 -16.87 -41.90 -30.62
C PRO A 557 -17.10 -42.46 -29.21
N ASP A 558 -16.64 -43.68 -28.95
CA ASP A 558 -16.87 -44.44 -27.70
C ASP A 558 -16.50 -43.68 -26.43
N SER A 559 -15.51 -42.79 -26.49
CA SER A 559 -15.29 -41.76 -25.48
C SER A 559 -14.69 -40.49 -26.08
N LYS A 560 -14.95 -39.33 -25.45
CA LYS A 560 -14.33 -38.05 -25.81
C LYS A 560 -14.20 -37.15 -24.58
N VAL A 561 -13.02 -36.57 -24.40
CA VAL A 561 -12.81 -35.39 -23.54
C VAL A 561 -12.64 -34.18 -24.46
N PHE A 562 -13.30 -33.06 -24.15
CA PHE A 562 -13.21 -31.83 -24.93
C PHE A 562 -13.57 -30.59 -24.10
N ILE A 563 -13.21 -29.41 -24.62
CA ILE A 563 -13.48 -28.12 -23.99
C ILE A 563 -14.53 -27.37 -24.81
N ASP A 564 -15.63 -26.95 -24.17
CA ASP A 564 -16.65 -26.07 -24.74
C ASP A 564 -17.36 -25.32 -23.58
N MET A 565 -17.93 -24.14 -23.85
CA MET A 565 -18.51 -23.25 -22.83
C MET A 565 -17.55 -22.83 -21.70
N GLY A 566 -16.23 -22.93 -21.92
CA GLY A 566 -15.20 -22.62 -20.93
C GLY A 566 -15.07 -23.63 -19.79
N VAL A 567 -15.53 -24.87 -19.98
CA VAL A 567 -15.37 -26.01 -19.06
C VAL A 567 -14.94 -27.27 -19.81
N GLU A 568 -14.32 -28.20 -19.10
CA GLU A 568 -14.04 -29.54 -19.63
C GLU A 568 -15.31 -30.41 -19.57
N TRP A 569 -15.56 -31.16 -20.64
CA TRP A 569 -16.61 -32.17 -20.78
C TRP A 569 -15.97 -33.54 -20.99
N GLU A 570 -16.48 -34.55 -20.29
CA GLU A 570 -16.16 -35.95 -20.54
C GLU A 570 -17.44 -36.69 -20.95
N TYR A 571 -17.41 -37.30 -22.13
CA TYR A 571 -18.40 -38.26 -22.62
C TYR A 571 -17.79 -39.65 -22.69
N ARG A 572 -18.54 -40.67 -22.26
CA ARG A 572 -18.22 -42.09 -22.50
C ARG A 572 -19.49 -42.87 -22.85
N ASN A 573 -19.36 -43.88 -23.70
CA ASN A 573 -20.37 -44.88 -23.99
C ASN A 573 -19.86 -46.26 -23.51
N ASP A 574 -20.28 -46.67 -22.32
CA ASP A 574 -19.83 -47.91 -21.67
C ASP A 574 -20.89 -49.03 -21.94
N ASP A 575 -20.75 -49.81 -23.01
CA ASP A 575 -21.70 -50.85 -23.48
C ASP A 575 -23.13 -50.34 -23.75
N ASP A 576 -23.32 -49.50 -24.78
CA ASP A 576 -24.58 -48.80 -25.12
C ASP A 576 -25.18 -48.02 -23.93
N ARG A 577 -24.33 -47.51 -23.04
CA ARG A 577 -24.71 -46.65 -21.90
C ARG A 577 -23.91 -45.36 -21.89
N GLU A 578 -24.55 -44.32 -22.41
CA GLU A 578 -23.98 -42.98 -22.41
C GLU A 578 -23.90 -42.39 -21.00
N THR A 579 -22.75 -41.80 -20.70
CA THR A 579 -22.47 -41.01 -19.50
C THR A 579 -21.78 -39.70 -19.90
N VAL A 580 -22.30 -38.57 -19.43
CA VAL A 580 -21.66 -37.25 -19.57
C VAL A 580 -21.43 -36.62 -18.21
N GLN A 581 -20.23 -36.09 -17.98
CA GLN A 581 -19.90 -35.31 -16.80
C GLN A 581 -19.13 -34.03 -17.09
N THR A 582 -19.35 -33.01 -16.26
CA THR A 582 -18.54 -31.78 -16.20
C THR A 582 -18.57 -31.18 -14.79
N MET A 583 -17.45 -30.56 -14.38
CA MET A 583 -17.32 -29.95 -13.05
C MET A 583 -18.10 -28.63 -12.93
N GLY A 584 -18.33 -27.92 -14.04
CA GLY A 584 -18.94 -26.59 -14.03
C GLY A 584 -18.05 -25.51 -13.38
N PRO A 585 -18.60 -24.34 -13.03
CA PRO A 585 -19.99 -23.94 -13.17
C PRO A 585 -20.39 -23.69 -14.63
N LEU A 586 -21.58 -24.14 -15.03
CA LEU A 586 -22.13 -23.82 -16.35
C LEU A 586 -22.45 -22.31 -16.45
N ARG A 587 -21.78 -21.59 -17.37
CA ARG A 587 -22.05 -20.15 -17.63
C ARG A 587 -23.45 -19.90 -18.19
N ASN A 588 -23.94 -20.79 -19.06
CA ASN A 588 -25.25 -20.71 -19.70
C ASN A 588 -26.07 -21.96 -19.32
N GLY A 589 -27.40 -21.86 -19.37
CA GLY A 589 -28.25 -23.05 -19.28
C GLY A 589 -28.08 -23.97 -20.50
N ILE A 590 -28.26 -25.28 -20.31
CA ILE A 590 -28.18 -26.29 -21.37
C ILE A 590 -29.48 -27.07 -21.49
N VAL A 591 -29.77 -27.54 -22.70
CA VAL A 591 -30.91 -28.40 -23.03
C VAL A 591 -30.38 -29.79 -23.36
N ILE A 592 -30.92 -30.80 -22.68
CA ILE A 592 -30.58 -32.21 -22.91
C ILE A 592 -31.59 -32.82 -23.89
N LEU A 593 -31.06 -33.33 -25.00
CA LEU A 593 -31.79 -33.93 -26.11
C LEU A 593 -31.35 -35.39 -26.26
N VAL A 594 -32.23 -36.23 -26.80
CA VAL A 594 -31.90 -37.61 -27.20
C VAL A 594 -32.38 -37.87 -28.62
N ILE A 595 -31.58 -38.60 -29.40
CA ILE A 595 -31.83 -39.02 -30.78
C ILE A 595 -32.26 -40.51 -30.73
N PRO A 596 -33.56 -40.82 -30.91
CA PRO A 596 -34.07 -42.17 -30.68
C PRO A 596 -33.94 -43.07 -31.91
N HIS A 597 -33.04 -44.06 -31.86
CA HIS A 597 -33.06 -45.17 -32.82
C HIS A 597 -34.06 -46.24 -32.32
N GLY A 598 -35.27 -46.23 -32.88
CA GLY A 598 -36.32 -47.20 -32.56
C GLY A 598 -37.34 -46.73 -31.52
N GLY A 599 -38.01 -47.70 -30.89
CA GLY A 599 -39.16 -47.48 -30.00
C GLY A 599 -38.93 -47.81 -28.53
N ALA A 600 -37.67 -47.98 -28.10
CA ALA A 600 -37.33 -48.26 -26.71
C ALA A 600 -37.67 -47.07 -25.79
N LYS A 601 -37.71 -47.32 -24.48
CA LYS A 601 -38.03 -46.31 -23.47
C LYS A 601 -36.74 -45.64 -22.99
N ILE A 602 -36.41 -44.49 -23.56
CA ILE A 602 -35.31 -43.62 -23.09
C ILE A 602 -35.45 -43.37 -21.59
N SER A 603 -34.37 -43.45 -20.81
CA SER A 603 -34.43 -43.27 -19.36
C SER A 603 -33.13 -42.69 -18.78
N LEU A 604 -33.06 -41.36 -18.68
CA LEU A 604 -31.88 -40.65 -18.19
C LEU A 604 -31.99 -40.34 -16.69
N THR A 605 -30.91 -40.57 -15.95
CA THR A 605 -30.65 -39.91 -14.66
C THR A 605 -29.82 -38.65 -14.84
N TYR A 606 -30.03 -37.68 -13.95
CA TYR A 606 -29.16 -36.52 -13.82
C TYR A 606 -28.94 -36.16 -12.35
N LYS A 607 -27.77 -35.59 -12.07
CA LYS A 607 -27.35 -35.07 -10.77
C LYS A 607 -26.49 -33.83 -10.99
N TYR A 608 -26.76 -32.75 -10.26
CA TYR A 608 -25.90 -31.58 -10.19
C TYR A 608 -26.03 -30.90 -8.83
N MET A 609 -25.16 -29.94 -8.54
CA MET A 609 -25.20 -29.10 -7.36
C MET A 609 -25.39 -27.64 -7.78
N ILE A 610 -26.13 -26.88 -6.99
CA ILE A 610 -26.36 -25.44 -7.22
C ILE A 610 -26.50 -24.73 -5.86
N HIS A 611 -26.13 -23.45 -5.79
CA HIS A 611 -26.38 -22.64 -4.60
C HIS A 611 -27.89 -22.43 -4.39
N GLU A 612 -28.36 -22.47 -3.15
CA GLU A 612 -29.81 -22.50 -2.88
C GLU A 612 -30.56 -21.25 -3.39
N ASP A 613 -29.95 -20.06 -3.29
CA ASP A 613 -30.55 -18.81 -3.78
C ASP A 613 -30.72 -18.75 -5.30
N SER A 614 -29.88 -19.45 -6.07
CA SER A 614 -29.88 -19.37 -7.54
C SER A 614 -31.13 -19.98 -8.19
N LEU A 615 -31.96 -20.69 -7.42
CA LEU A 615 -33.25 -21.23 -7.88
C LEU A 615 -34.40 -20.22 -7.79
N ASN A 616 -34.19 -19.03 -7.22
CA ASN A 616 -35.22 -18.00 -7.06
C ASN A 616 -35.29 -16.99 -8.23
N VAL A 617 -34.60 -17.25 -9.34
CA VAL A 617 -34.52 -16.35 -10.50
C VAL A 617 -35.68 -16.60 -11.47
N ASP A 618 -36.90 -16.30 -11.02
CA ASP A 618 -38.08 -16.22 -11.89
C ASP A 618 -38.96 -15.01 -11.53
N ASN A 619 -38.34 -13.83 -11.52
CA ASN A 619 -39.01 -12.52 -11.67
C ASN A 619 -38.01 -11.39 -12.01
N ASN A 620 -38.18 -10.81 -13.21
CA ASN A 620 -37.57 -9.57 -13.72
C ASN A 620 -36.04 -9.55 -13.98
N ASN A 621 -35.70 -9.53 -15.28
CA ASN A 621 -34.39 -9.11 -15.78
C ASN A 621 -34.15 -7.61 -15.53
N VAL A 622 -32.91 -7.23 -15.20
CA VAL A 622 -31.98 -6.45 -16.05
C VAL A 622 -30.72 -6.15 -15.22
N LEU A 623 -29.54 -6.28 -15.85
CA LEU A 623 -28.23 -6.00 -15.25
C LEU A 623 -27.79 -4.56 -15.57
N GLU A 624 -27.10 -3.91 -14.64
CA GLU A 624 -25.91 -3.08 -14.92
C GLU A 624 -25.17 -2.71 -13.62
N GLU A 625 -23.88 -3.06 -13.56
CA GLU A 625 -22.86 -2.32 -12.79
C GLU A 625 -22.32 -1.23 -13.73
N ASP A 626 -22.01 0.00 -13.32
CA ASP A 626 -21.85 0.56 -11.99
C ASP A 626 -23.06 1.36 -11.49
N SER A 627 -23.51 1.07 -10.26
CA SER A 627 -24.08 2.14 -9.43
C SER A 627 -23.72 1.98 -7.96
N VAL A 628 -23.26 3.08 -7.37
CA VAL A 628 -23.06 3.24 -5.92
C VAL A 628 -24.39 2.97 -5.24
N SER A 629 -24.61 1.75 -4.74
CA SER A 629 -25.95 1.31 -4.37
C SER A 629 -26.53 2.15 -3.21
N TYR A 630 -27.67 2.78 -3.48
CA TYR A 630 -28.39 3.60 -2.52
C TYR A 630 -29.63 2.87 -1.98
N GLU A 631 -30.14 3.28 -0.82
CA GLU A 631 -31.31 2.69 -0.19
C GLU A 631 -32.08 3.67 0.70
N TRP A 632 -33.36 3.39 0.94
CA TRP A 632 -34.19 4.16 1.87
C TRP A 632 -33.98 3.73 3.33
N ALA A 633 -32.91 4.22 3.94
CA ALA A 633 -32.65 4.01 5.37
C ALA A 633 -33.46 4.95 6.28
N LEU A 634 -33.69 4.55 7.53
CA LEU A 634 -34.40 5.35 8.53
C LEU A 634 -33.53 6.57 8.94
N LYS A 635 -33.87 7.77 8.46
CA LYS A 635 -33.11 9.00 8.74
C LYS A 635 -33.47 9.62 10.09
N LYS A 636 -34.74 9.55 10.49
CA LYS A 636 -35.23 9.83 11.85
C LYS A 636 -36.71 9.43 11.98
N TRP A 637 -37.20 9.32 13.20
CA TRP A 637 -38.64 9.33 13.46
C TRP A 637 -39.22 10.75 13.27
N SER A 638 -40.53 10.85 13.02
CA SER A 638 -41.25 12.11 13.17
C SER A 638 -41.23 12.60 14.63
N GLN A 639 -41.65 13.83 14.87
CA GLN A 639 -42.15 14.18 16.21
C GLN A 639 -43.42 13.34 16.50
N CYS A 640 -43.68 13.05 17.77
CA CYS A 640 -44.88 12.32 18.20
C CYS A 640 -46.13 13.16 17.91
N SER A 641 -47.18 12.55 17.35
CA SER A 641 -48.40 13.26 16.94
C SER A 641 -49.16 13.92 18.08
N ARG A 642 -48.93 13.49 19.33
CA ARG A 642 -49.46 14.09 20.55
C ARG A 642 -48.33 14.22 21.57
N PRO A 643 -48.22 15.35 22.32
CA PRO A 643 -47.13 15.55 23.27
C PRO A 643 -47.25 14.66 24.51
N CYS A 644 -48.45 14.21 24.83
CA CYS A 644 -48.85 13.33 25.94
C CYS A 644 -50.19 12.64 25.55
N GLY A 645 -50.66 11.70 26.37
CA GLY A 645 -51.94 11.02 26.24
C GLY A 645 -52.00 9.91 25.18
N GLY A 646 -50.84 9.42 24.71
CA GLY A 646 -50.72 8.41 23.65
C GLY A 646 -50.79 9.00 22.24
N GLY A 647 -49.64 9.15 21.59
CA GLY A 647 -49.51 9.57 20.20
C GLY A 647 -48.81 8.52 19.33
N TYR A 648 -48.59 8.87 18.06
CA TYR A 648 -47.87 8.04 17.10
C TYR A 648 -46.70 8.78 16.44
N GLN A 649 -45.60 8.06 16.22
CA GLN A 649 -44.47 8.47 15.38
C GLN A 649 -44.43 7.65 14.11
N PHE A 650 -44.03 8.29 13.01
CA PHE A 650 -43.84 7.66 11.71
C PHE A 650 -42.37 7.71 11.30
N THR A 651 -41.86 6.67 10.64
CA THR A 651 -40.50 6.69 10.10
C THR A 651 -40.35 7.71 8.96
N LYS A 652 -39.34 8.58 9.06
CA LYS A 652 -38.89 9.42 7.94
C LYS A 652 -37.63 8.81 7.35
N TYR A 653 -37.81 8.09 6.25
CA TYR A 653 -36.71 7.58 5.44
C TYR A 653 -35.93 8.70 4.75
N GLY A 654 -34.64 8.46 4.52
CA GLY A 654 -33.77 9.26 3.67
C GLY A 654 -32.89 8.35 2.84
N CYS A 655 -32.30 8.89 1.78
CA CYS A 655 -31.42 8.13 0.92
C CYS A 655 -30.06 7.90 1.60
N ARG A 656 -29.64 6.65 1.75
CA ARG A 656 -28.35 6.25 2.34
C ARG A 656 -27.53 5.52 1.27
N ARG A 657 -26.25 5.84 1.17
CA ARG A 657 -25.28 5.07 0.39
C ARG A 657 -24.92 3.80 1.16
N LYS A 658 -25.03 2.62 0.55
CA LYS A 658 -24.73 1.34 1.23
C LYS A 658 -23.26 1.24 1.63
N THR A 659 -22.33 1.67 0.77
CA THR A 659 -20.88 1.46 0.96
C THR A 659 -20.28 2.15 2.19
N ASP A 660 -20.70 3.38 2.53
CA ASP A 660 -20.21 4.11 3.73
C ASP A 660 -21.32 4.42 4.75
N HIS A 661 -22.52 3.87 4.55
CA HIS A 661 -23.71 4.09 5.36
C HIS A 661 -24.13 5.58 5.50
N LYS A 662 -23.59 6.48 4.68
CA LYS A 662 -23.78 7.92 4.80
C LYS A 662 -25.08 8.38 4.16
N MET A 663 -25.73 9.34 4.81
CA MET A 663 -27.03 9.87 4.40
C MET A 663 -26.85 10.94 3.32
N VAL A 664 -27.26 10.65 2.09
CA VAL A 664 -27.05 11.48 0.88
C VAL A 664 -28.32 12.29 0.52
N HIS A 665 -28.29 12.97 -0.64
CA HIS A 665 -29.45 13.71 -1.16
C HIS A 665 -30.57 12.77 -1.63
N ARG A 666 -31.83 13.23 -1.61
CA ARG A 666 -33.00 12.35 -1.84
C ARG A 666 -33.07 11.78 -3.26
N SER A 667 -32.52 12.50 -4.24
CA SER A 667 -32.62 12.21 -5.68
C SER A 667 -32.00 10.86 -6.05
N TYR A 668 -30.93 10.46 -5.35
CA TYR A 668 -30.24 9.18 -5.56
C TYR A 668 -31.06 7.94 -5.17
N CYS A 669 -32.22 8.11 -4.52
CA CYS A 669 -33.18 7.05 -4.23
C CYS A 669 -34.57 7.32 -4.83
N GLU A 670 -34.71 8.31 -5.73
CA GLU A 670 -36.01 8.76 -6.23
C GLU A 670 -36.67 7.73 -7.18
N LEU A 671 -35.86 6.84 -7.77
CA LEU A 671 -36.28 5.66 -8.54
C LEU A 671 -36.52 4.41 -7.67
N ILE A 672 -36.07 4.40 -6.41
CA ILE A 672 -36.19 3.24 -5.51
C ILE A 672 -37.53 3.32 -4.76
N GLN A 673 -38.30 2.23 -4.74
CA GLN A 673 -39.61 2.25 -4.10
C GLN A 673 -39.47 2.52 -2.58
N LYS A 674 -40.07 3.63 -2.15
CA LYS A 674 -39.94 4.14 -0.77
C LYS A 674 -40.76 3.28 0.21
N PRO A 675 -40.16 2.75 1.29
CA PRO A 675 -40.88 1.95 2.28
C PRO A 675 -42.06 2.70 2.91
N LYS A 676 -43.14 1.97 3.18
CA LYS A 676 -44.33 2.49 3.86
C LYS A 676 -43.94 2.99 5.27
N PRO A 677 -44.39 4.18 5.72
CA PRO A 677 -44.03 4.71 7.03
C PRO A 677 -44.49 3.79 8.18
N ILE A 678 -43.54 3.20 8.90
CA ILE A 678 -43.81 2.36 10.07
C ILE A 678 -44.33 3.26 11.20
N ARG A 679 -45.42 2.86 11.84
CA ARG A 679 -46.09 3.59 12.93
C ARG A 679 -45.71 2.99 14.29
N ARG A 680 -45.05 3.76 15.16
CA ARG A 680 -44.80 3.38 16.57
C ARG A 680 -45.62 4.26 17.51
N VAL A 681 -46.03 3.71 18.66
CA VAL A 681 -46.66 4.49 19.74
C VAL A 681 -45.60 5.29 20.50
N CYS A 682 -45.99 6.43 21.07
CA CYS A 682 -45.13 7.36 21.79
C CYS A 682 -45.93 8.18 22.81
N ASN A 683 -45.24 8.78 23.78
CA ASN A 683 -45.77 9.73 24.75
C ASN A 683 -47.05 9.26 25.47
N LEU A 684 -46.97 8.08 26.09
CA LEU A 684 -48.07 7.41 26.80
C LEU A 684 -48.47 8.07 28.14
N GLN A 685 -47.67 9.00 28.66
CA GLN A 685 -47.94 9.75 29.90
C GLN A 685 -49.17 10.64 29.76
N GLU A 686 -50.01 10.77 30.78
CA GLU A 686 -51.25 11.57 30.73
C GLU A 686 -51.01 13.08 30.63
N CYS A 687 -51.99 13.83 30.09
CA CYS A 687 -51.91 15.28 29.88
C CYS A 687 -52.62 16.07 30.99
N SER A 688 -51.90 16.99 31.64
CA SER A 688 -52.49 18.12 32.39
C SER A 688 -53.21 19.11 31.46
N GLN A 689 -54.21 19.84 31.97
CA GLN A 689 -54.94 20.85 31.18
C GLN A 689 -54.18 22.20 31.12
N PRO A 690 -54.18 22.93 29.99
CA PRO A 690 -53.44 24.18 29.83
C PRO A 690 -54.25 25.43 30.21
N ILE A 691 -53.55 26.51 30.57
CA ILE A 691 -54.09 27.77 31.07
C ILE A 691 -53.56 28.99 30.31
N TRP A 692 -54.32 30.09 30.30
CA TRP A 692 -53.89 31.37 29.74
C TRP A 692 -53.00 32.15 30.72
N VAL A 693 -51.88 32.69 30.22
CA VAL A 693 -51.02 33.64 30.94
C VAL A 693 -50.73 34.87 30.08
N THR A 694 -50.92 36.04 30.67
CA THR A 694 -50.62 37.35 30.07
C THR A 694 -49.31 37.92 30.64
N GLY A 695 -48.49 38.53 29.80
CA GLY A 695 -47.39 39.40 30.24
C GLY A 695 -47.83 40.86 30.41
N GLU A 696 -46.87 41.71 30.77
CA GLU A 696 -47.06 43.16 30.93
C GLU A 696 -47.37 43.90 29.62
N TRP A 697 -47.92 45.10 29.77
CA TRP A 697 -48.22 46.01 28.66
C TRP A 697 -46.98 46.80 28.22
N GLU A 698 -46.65 46.72 26.94
CA GLU A 698 -45.60 47.51 26.29
C GLU A 698 -45.90 49.02 26.33
N PRO A 699 -44.88 49.91 26.26
CA PRO A 699 -45.09 51.36 26.15
C PRO A 699 -46.03 51.76 25.00
N CYS A 700 -46.74 52.88 25.16
CA CYS A 700 -47.71 53.33 24.15
C CYS A 700 -47.04 53.66 22.81
N SER A 701 -47.55 53.10 21.71
CA SER A 701 -46.94 53.21 20.38
C SER A 701 -46.88 54.62 19.78
N LYS A 702 -47.57 55.60 20.40
CA LYS A 702 -47.50 57.03 20.11
C LYS A 702 -47.64 57.84 21.41
N SER A 703 -46.92 58.95 21.53
CA SER A 703 -47.04 59.89 22.65
C SER A 703 -48.25 60.81 22.54
N CYS A 704 -48.68 61.15 21.32
CA CYS A 704 -49.93 61.84 21.02
C CYS A 704 -50.53 61.32 19.70
N GLY A 705 -51.80 61.64 19.45
CA GLY A 705 -52.56 61.26 18.27
C GLY A 705 -53.64 60.22 18.56
N LYS A 706 -54.77 60.28 17.84
CA LYS A 706 -55.97 59.42 18.06
C LYS A 706 -55.72 57.90 17.91
N THR A 707 -54.53 57.49 17.49
CA THR A 707 -54.17 56.13 17.04
C THR A 707 -53.15 55.41 17.92
N GLY A 708 -52.80 55.92 19.11
CA GLY A 708 -51.94 55.21 20.07
C GLY A 708 -52.55 53.90 20.58
N TYR A 709 -51.71 52.87 20.73
CA TYR A 709 -52.07 51.57 21.33
C TYR A 709 -50.89 50.92 22.09
N GLN A 710 -51.19 50.18 23.15
CA GLN A 710 -50.28 49.25 23.82
C GLN A 710 -50.60 47.82 23.39
N VAL A 711 -49.60 46.95 23.43
CA VAL A 711 -49.71 45.50 23.18
C VAL A 711 -49.18 44.76 24.41
N ARG A 712 -49.68 43.55 24.68
CA ARG A 712 -49.09 42.62 25.65
C ARG A 712 -49.06 41.20 25.10
N SER A 713 -48.12 40.40 25.59
CA SER A 713 -48.07 38.97 25.25
C SER A 713 -49.22 38.22 25.94
N VAL A 714 -49.91 37.34 25.21
CA VAL A 714 -50.98 36.46 25.72
C VAL A 714 -50.75 35.05 25.19
N ARG A 715 -50.31 34.14 26.06
CA ARG A 715 -49.84 32.80 25.72
C ARG A 715 -50.61 31.71 26.49
N CYS A 716 -51.03 30.67 25.78
CA CYS A 716 -51.56 29.44 26.37
C CYS A 716 -50.36 28.58 26.80
N ILE A 717 -50.32 28.15 28.07
CA ILE A 717 -49.23 27.35 28.64
C ILE A 717 -49.78 26.12 29.36
N GLN A 718 -49.07 25.00 29.25
CA GLN A 718 -49.38 23.74 29.92
C GLN A 718 -48.32 23.53 31.01
N PRO A 719 -48.70 23.41 32.31
CA PRO A 719 -47.78 23.02 33.35
C PRO A 719 -47.50 21.51 33.26
N LEU A 720 -46.23 21.13 33.16
CA LEU A 720 -45.79 19.73 33.26
C LEU A 720 -45.50 19.36 34.72
N HIS A 721 -45.51 18.06 35.04
CA HIS A 721 -45.28 17.53 36.38
C HIS A 721 -43.91 17.93 36.98
N ASP A 722 -42.90 18.19 36.15
CA ASP A 722 -41.58 18.68 36.58
C ASP A 722 -41.56 20.20 36.90
N ASN A 723 -42.70 20.77 37.35
CA ASN A 723 -42.92 22.21 37.62
C ASN A 723 -42.53 23.16 36.46
N THR A 724 -42.45 22.67 35.23
CA THR A 724 -42.01 23.42 34.05
C THR A 724 -43.16 23.74 33.10
N ASN A 725 -43.22 24.99 32.65
CA ASN A 725 -44.35 25.53 31.89
C ASN A 725 -44.05 25.59 30.38
N ARG A 726 -44.72 24.76 29.59
CA ARG A 726 -44.56 24.69 28.13
C ARG A 726 -45.62 25.51 27.41
N SER A 727 -45.24 26.36 26.46
CA SER A 727 -46.21 27.03 25.58
C SER A 727 -46.88 26.02 24.63
N VAL A 728 -48.20 26.15 24.50
CA VAL A 728 -49.05 25.30 23.67
C VAL A 728 -49.98 26.15 22.80
N HIS A 729 -50.53 25.54 21.75
CA HIS A 729 -51.30 26.26 20.75
C HIS A 729 -52.66 26.73 21.30
N THR A 730 -53.01 27.99 21.03
CA THR A 730 -54.26 28.70 21.44
C THR A 730 -55.51 27.83 21.49
N LYS A 731 -55.72 26.95 20.50
CA LYS A 731 -56.91 26.10 20.36
C LYS A 731 -57.12 25.06 21.49
N TYR A 732 -56.17 24.92 22.41
CA TYR A 732 -56.28 23.96 23.53
C TYR A 732 -56.56 24.63 24.90
N CYS A 733 -56.50 25.96 25.00
CA CYS A 733 -57.00 26.68 26.18
C CYS A 733 -58.46 27.07 25.93
N ASN A 734 -59.41 26.31 26.49
CA ASN A 734 -60.84 26.38 26.13
C ASN A 734 -61.65 27.52 26.78
N ASN A 735 -61.02 28.42 27.52
CA ASN A 735 -61.67 29.60 28.12
C ASN A 735 -61.27 30.87 27.33
N ASP A 736 -62.08 31.92 27.42
CA ASP A 736 -61.94 33.14 26.62
C ASP A 736 -60.54 33.76 26.68
N ARG A 737 -60.02 34.12 25.49
CA ARG A 737 -58.65 34.60 25.34
C ARG A 737 -58.54 36.06 25.83
N PRO A 738 -57.67 36.37 26.82
CA PRO A 738 -57.48 37.73 27.30
C PRO A 738 -57.04 38.72 26.21
N GLU A 739 -57.50 39.97 26.28
CA GLU A 739 -57.12 41.01 25.33
C GLU A 739 -55.60 41.26 25.29
N GLY A 740 -55.03 41.24 24.09
CA GLY A 740 -53.61 41.51 23.85
C GLY A 740 -53.27 42.90 23.32
N ARG A 741 -54.26 43.77 23.05
CA ARG A 741 -54.05 45.13 22.50
C ARG A 741 -55.10 46.10 23.03
N ARG A 742 -54.68 47.24 23.59
CA ARG A 742 -55.57 48.31 24.10
C ARG A 742 -55.18 49.69 23.57
N PRO A 743 -56.12 50.65 23.41
CA PRO A 743 -55.78 52.02 23.01
C PRO A 743 -55.08 52.81 24.14
N CYS A 744 -54.31 53.84 23.78
CA CYS A 744 -53.64 54.75 24.73
C CYS A 744 -53.38 56.14 24.10
N ASN A 745 -53.08 57.14 24.94
CA ASN A 745 -52.55 58.47 24.61
C ASN A 745 -53.22 59.20 23.41
N ARG A 746 -54.56 59.26 23.40
CA ARG A 746 -55.38 59.76 22.27
C ARG A 746 -55.48 61.28 22.13
N GLU A 747 -54.50 62.04 22.62
CA GLU A 747 -54.50 63.51 22.62
C GLU A 747 -54.18 64.11 21.23
N LEU A 748 -54.39 65.42 21.04
CA LEU A 748 -54.12 66.09 19.77
C LEU A 748 -52.70 66.70 19.74
N CYS A 749 -51.89 66.29 18.77
CA CYS A 749 -50.55 66.83 18.56
C CYS A 749 -50.57 68.30 18.04
N PRO A 750 -49.60 69.15 18.41
CA PRO A 750 -49.53 70.55 17.99
C PRO A 750 -49.19 70.73 16.49
N ALA A 751 -49.62 71.86 15.92
CA ALA A 751 -49.44 72.23 14.51
C ALA A 751 -48.87 73.67 14.34
N GLN A 752 -48.35 73.97 13.15
CA GLN A 752 -47.78 75.29 12.80
C GLN A 752 -48.44 75.88 11.54
N TRP A 753 -48.48 77.21 11.46
CA TRP A 753 -48.97 77.92 10.28
C TRP A 753 -47.96 77.85 9.14
N ARG A 754 -48.38 77.37 7.96
CA ARG A 754 -47.66 77.56 6.70
C ARG A 754 -48.24 78.74 5.95
N ILE A 755 -47.36 79.64 5.53
CA ILE A 755 -47.67 80.86 4.80
C ILE A 755 -47.31 80.64 3.33
N GLY A 756 -48.26 80.83 2.42
CA GLY A 756 -48.02 80.80 0.98
C GLY A 756 -47.44 82.11 0.43
N PRO A 757 -46.97 82.12 -0.83
CA PRO A 757 -46.58 83.34 -1.50
C PRO A 757 -47.77 84.29 -1.65
N TRP A 758 -47.47 85.59 -1.75
CA TRP A 758 -48.46 86.60 -2.14
C TRP A 758 -48.88 86.42 -3.59
N SER A 759 -50.16 86.61 -3.87
CA SER A 759 -50.73 86.69 -5.22
C SER A 759 -50.15 87.88 -6.00
N GLN A 760 -50.41 87.96 -7.31
CA GLN A 760 -50.06 89.16 -8.07
C GLN A 760 -50.92 90.36 -7.60
N CYS A 761 -50.41 91.57 -7.75
CA CYS A 761 -51.13 92.78 -7.35
C CYS A 761 -52.47 92.85 -8.11
N SER A 762 -53.57 93.17 -7.42
CA SER A 762 -54.92 93.21 -7.99
C SER A 762 -55.12 94.26 -9.08
N VAL A 763 -54.13 95.14 -9.27
CA VAL A 763 -53.96 96.02 -10.43
C VAL A 763 -52.56 95.79 -11.02
N SER A 764 -52.40 95.98 -12.34
CA SER A 764 -51.11 95.92 -13.01
C SER A 764 -50.29 97.22 -12.89
N CYS A 765 -50.91 98.30 -12.40
CA CYS A 765 -50.30 99.61 -12.22
C CYS A 765 -51.09 100.47 -11.22
N GLY A 766 -50.42 101.38 -10.52
CA GLY A 766 -51.01 102.15 -9.43
C GLY A 766 -51.13 101.33 -8.13
N ASN A 767 -52.06 101.73 -7.26
CA ASN A 767 -52.27 101.07 -5.96
C ASN A 767 -53.30 99.93 -6.07
N GLY A 768 -52.97 98.76 -5.52
CA GLY A 768 -53.87 97.63 -5.36
C GLY A 768 -53.57 96.84 -4.10
N THR A 769 -53.98 95.58 -4.07
CA THR A 769 -53.75 94.64 -2.96
C THR A 769 -53.24 93.29 -3.46
N GLN A 770 -52.48 92.60 -2.62
CA GLN A 770 -52.12 91.19 -2.78
C GLN A 770 -52.72 90.41 -1.60
N ASP A 771 -53.25 89.23 -1.88
CA ASP A 771 -53.70 88.25 -0.90
C ASP A 771 -52.72 87.08 -0.80
N ARG A 772 -52.76 86.28 0.27
CA ARG A 772 -52.01 85.02 0.35
C ARG A 772 -52.77 83.92 1.10
N PRO A 773 -52.66 82.66 0.65
CA PRO A 773 -53.19 81.53 1.42
C PRO A 773 -52.31 81.28 2.66
N VAL A 774 -52.94 81.11 3.82
CA VAL A 774 -52.29 80.64 5.05
C VAL A 774 -53.03 79.42 5.59
N LEU A 775 -52.30 78.35 5.89
CA LEU A 775 -52.84 77.02 6.17
C LEU A 775 -52.19 76.44 7.42
N CYS A 776 -52.98 76.11 8.43
CA CYS A 776 -52.51 75.38 9.60
C CYS A 776 -52.41 73.88 9.27
N ARG A 777 -51.23 73.27 9.49
CA ARG A 777 -51.02 71.84 9.24
C ARG A 777 -49.95 71.25 10.16
N THR A 778 -50.12 69.97 10.53
CA THR A 778 -49.03 69.18 11.11
C THR A 778 -48.05 68.73 10.02
N ARG A 779 -46.89 68.15 10.41
CA ARG A 779 -45.94 67.56 9.45
C ARG A 779 -46.59 66.49 8.54
N ASP A 780 -47.57 65.78 9.08
CA ASP A 780 -48.26 64.66 8.41
C ASP A 780 -49.52 65.10 7.63
N ASN A 781 -49.59 66.37 7.21
CA ASN A 781 -50.70 66.99 6.44
C ASN A 781 -52.10 66.97 7.10
N ALA A 782 -52.23 66.47 8.33
CA ALA A 782 -53.49 66.42 9.05
C ALA A 782 -53.90 67.79 9.63
N ILE A 783 -55.20 67.95 9.88
CA ILE A 783 -55.77 69.11 10.58
C ILE A 783 -55.35 69.02 12.06
N GLY A 784 -54.64 70.05 12.54
CA GLY A 784 -54.22 70.17 13.94
C GLY A 784 -54.48 71.58 14.48
N LEU A 785 -54.29 71.80 15.78
CA LEU A 785 -54.42 73.13 16.38
C LEU A 785 -53.10 73.91 16.24
N CYS A 786 -53.14 75.01 15.47
CA CYS A 786 -52.15 76.08 15.56
C CYS A 786 -52.62 77.06 16.63
N LYS A 787 -51.88 77.17 17.74
CA LYS A 787 -52.22 78.06 18.86
C LYS A 787 -51.67 79.50 18.70
N GLU A 788 -50.87 79.75 17.68
CA GLU A 788 -50.30 81.06 17.36
C GLU A 788 -51.27 81.90 16.51
N ASN A 789 -51.14 83.23 16.57
CA ASN A 789 -52.00 84.17 15.84
C ASN A 789 -51.92 83.94 14.32
N LYS A 790 -53.07 83.98 13.64
CA LYS A 790 -53.15 83.78 12.18
C LYS A 790 -52.38 84.88 11.44
N PRO A 791 -51.39 84.55 10.59
CA PRO A 791 -50.63 85.55 9.84
C PRO A 791 -51.50 86.33 8.85
N GLU A 792 -51.18 87.61 8.62
CA GLU A 792 -51.92 88.50 7.71
C GLU A 792 -52.13 87.89 6.32
N THR A 793 -53.35 87.99 5.78
CA THR A 793 -53.72 87.38 4.49
C THR A 793 -53.93 88.39 3.35
N VAL A 794 -53.86 89.70 3.61
CA VAL A 794 -53.97 90.77 2.59
C VAL A 794 -52.95 91.87 2.90
N ARG A 795 -52.28 92.42 1.89
CA ARG A 795 -51.42 93.62 1.99
C ARG A 795 -51.64 94.56 0.81
N VAL A 796 -51.32 95.84 0.98
CA VAL A 796 -51.34 96.83 -0.11
C VAL A 796 -50.07 96.68 -0.97
N CYS A 797 -50.24 96.74 -2.29
CA CYS A 797 -49.15 96.84 -3.28
C CYS A 797 -49.26 98.17 -4.03
N ARG A 798 -48.12 98.76 -4.39
CA ARG A 798 -48.05 99.95 -5.24
C ARG A 798 -47.13 99.64 -6.42
N LEU A 799 -47.64 99.79 -7.63
CA LEU A 799 -46.94 99.56 -8.89
C LEU A 799 -46.83 100.87 -9.70
N PRO A 800 -45.84 100.99 -10.61
CA PRO A 800 -45.73 102.16 -11.49
C PRO A 800 -46.95 102.35 -12.40
N PRO A 801 -47.18 103.55 -12.98
CA PRO A 801 -48.24 103.76 -13.98
C PRO A 801 -48.04 102.95 -15.28
N CYS A 802 -49.13 102.42 -15.85
CA CYS A 802 -49.18 101.77 -17.18
C CYS A 802 -49.15 102.78 -18.35
N PRO A 803 -49.03 102.36 -19.64
CA PRO A 803 -48.81 101.01 -20.22
C PRO A 803 -47.51 101.00 -21.10
N ARG A 804 -47.21 100.24 -22.20
CA ARG A 804 -47.93 99.41 -23.20
C ARG A 804 -47.06 98.29 -23.82
N ASN A 805 -47.60 97.06 -23.84
CA ASN A 805 -47.51 96.01 -24.90
C ASN A 805 -46.10 95.35 -25.16
N VAL A 806 -45.90 94.18 -25.82
CA VAL A 806 -46.66 93.37 -26.82
C VAL A 806 -46.34 91.81 -26.76
N SER A 807 -47.38 90.94 -26.65
CA SER A 807 -47.65 89.53 -27.17
C SER A 807 -46.73 88.25 -27.16
N ASP A 808 -47.21 87.14 -26.50
CA ASP A 808 -47.67 85.79 -27.05
C ASP A 808 -46.70 84.53 -27.32
N PRO A 809 -47.10 83.30 -27.82
CA PRO A 809 -47.30 82.04 -26.98
C PRO A 809 -46.94 80.57 -27.50
N SER A 810 -47.30 79.49 -26.72
CA SER A 810 -47.86 78.11 -27.09
C SER A 810 -46.99 76.79 -27.24
N LYS A 811 -47.42 75.47 -27.27
CA LYS A 811 -48.56 74.58 -26.76
C LYS A 811 -48.39 72.99 -27.01
N LYS A 812 -48.52 72.09 -25.98
CA LYS A 812 -48.94 70.60 -25.97
C LYS A 812 -48.07 69.50 -26.71
N THR A 813 -48.27 68.13 -26.73
CA THR A 813 -49.32 67.13 -26.27
C THR A 813 -48.84 65.72 -25.68
N TYR A 814 -49.25 64.48 -26.15
CA TYR A 814 -49.15 63.11 -25.47
C TYR A 814 -49.10 61.84 -26.44
N MET A 815 -48.82 60.58 -25.95
CA MET A 815 -49.06 59.16 -26.50
C MET A 815 -47.85 58.30 -27.08
N ILE A 816 -47.75 56.92 -27.19
CA ILE A 816 -48.24 55.67 -26.49
C ILE A 816 -47.51 54.30 -26.89
N GLN A 817 -47.49 53.28 -25.98
CA GLN A 817 -47.28 51.77 -25.95
C GLN A 817 -46.49 50.82 -26.97
N TRP A 818 -45.78 49.80 -26.41
CA TRP A 818 -45.38 48.39 -26.84
C TRP A 818 -44.00 48.01 -27.53
N LEU A 819 -43.31 47.02 -26.90
CA LEU A 819 -42.41 45.91 -27.36
C LEU A 819 -40.94 46.07 -27.91
N SER A 820 -40.00 45.40 -27.18
CA SER A 820 -38.87 44.51 -27.64
C SER A 820 -37.36 44.95 -27.63
N ARG A 821 -36.54 44.18 -26.88
CA ARG A 821 -35.05 44.01 -26.89
C ARG A 821 -34.18 45.21 -26.34
N PRO A 822 -32.81 45.17 -26.27
CA PRO A 822 -32.11 44.78 -25.02
C PRO A 822 -30.83 45.59 -24.59
N ASP A 823 -30.44 45.50 -23.30
CA ASP A 823 -29.13 45.94 -22.69
C ASP A 823 -28.76 47.45 -22.83
N PRO A 824 -27.68 47.98 -22.19
CA PRO A 824 -26.88 47.56 -21.03
C PRO A 824 -26.72 48.68 -19.94
N ASP A 825 -25.66 48.63 -19.11
CA ASP A 825 -25.00 49.69 -18.30
C ASP A 825 -25.62 50.32 -17.01
N TYR A 826 -25.01 49.96 -15.86
CA TYR A 826 -24.37 50.75 -14.77
C TYR A 826 -24.62 52.30 -14.61
N PRO A 827 -24.33 52.96 -13.43
CA PRO A 827 -24.14 52.51 -12.01
C PRO A 827 -24.62 53.52 -10.89
N ILE A 828 -24.06 53.40 -9.65
CA ILE A 828 -23.85 54.44 -8.56
C ILE A 828 -25.02 54.68 -7.54
N GLN A 829 -24.85 54.86 -6.19
CA GLN A 829 -23.69 55.00 -5.27
C GLN A 829 -23.82 54.36 -3.84
N LYS A 830 -22.79 54.58 -3.01
CA LYS A 830 -22.40 54.11 -1.64
C LYS A 830 -23.33 54.64 -0.48
N ILE A 831 -23.20 54.39 0.85
CA ILE A 831 -22.03 54.44 1.80
C ILE A 831 -22.25 53.64 3.14
N SER A 832 -21.22 52.88 3.57
CA SER A 832 -20.70 52.54 4.93
C SER A 832 -21.57 52.02 6.11
N SER A 833 -21.09 50.93 6.75
CA SER A 833 -20.69 50.93 8.19
C SER A 833 -19.68 49.79 8.48
N LYS A 834 -18.90 49.88 9.56
CA LYS A 834 -17.78 48.96 9.91
C LYS A 834 -18.17 47.94 11.00
N ASP A 835 -17.57 46.75 10.89
CA ASP A 835 -17.25 45.86 12.02
C ASP A 835 -15.94 45.11 11.69
N HIS A 836 -15.12 44.71 12.68
CA HIS A 836 -13.74 44.23 12.44
C HIS A 836 -13.55 42.73 12.72
N CYS A 837 -12.74 42.06 11.89
CA CYS A 837 -12.48 40.62 11.97
C CYS A 837 -11.52 40.26 13.11
N GLN A 838 -11.86 39.26 13.93
CA GLN A 838 -11.00 38.73 15.00
C GLN A 838 -10.33 37.37 14.69
N GLY A 839 -10.57 36.79 13.51
CA GLY A 839 -9.93 35.52 13.09
C GLY A 839 -10.91 34.49 12.53
N ASP A 840 -10.34 33.45 11.92
CA ASP A 840 -11.10 32.32 11.39
C ASP A 840 -11.62 31.42 12.52
N LYS A 841 -12.91 31.12 12.50
CA LYS A 841 -13.64 30.35 13.52
C LYS A 841 -13.94 28.90 13.09
N SER A 842 -13.32 28.45 11.99
CA SER A 842 -13.45 27.10 11.45
C SER A 842 -12.12 26.62 10.86
N MET A 843 -11.77 25.36 11.10
CA MET A 843 -10.54 24.75 10.57
C MET A 843 -10.53 24.69 9.03
N PHE A 844 -11.71 24.65 8.39
CA PHE A 844 -11.84 24.51 6.94
C PHE A 844 -11.57 25.81 6.17
N CYS A 845 -11.43 26.95 6.85
CA CYS A 845 -11.15 28.24 6.21
C CYS A 845 -9.84 28.28 5.42
N ARG A 846 -8.87 27.41 5.75
CA ARG A 846 -7.56 27.29 5.10
C ARG A 846 -7.55 26.43 3.82
N MET A 847 -8.70 25.90 3.38
CA MET A 847 -8.78 25.15 2.12
C MET A 847 -8.96 26.10 0.92
N GLU A 848 -7.93 26.20 0.08
CA GLU A 848 -7.86 27.13 -1.06
C GLU A 848 -9.06 27.06 -2.02
N VAL A 849 -9.59 25.86 -2.27
CA VAL A 849 -10.77 25.59 -3.12
C VAL A 849 -12.08 26.19 -2.57
N LEU A 850 -12.08 26.66 -1.31
CA LEU A 850 -13.23 27.28 -0.65
C LEU A 850 -13.14 28.82 -0.58
N SER A 851 -12.03 29.42 -1.01
CA SER A 851 -11.84 30.89 -1.11
C SER A 851 -12.97 31.59 -1.87
N ARG A 852 -13.44 31.00 -2.97
CA ARG A 852 -14.59 31.45 -3.79
C ARG A 852 -15.91 31.68 -3.02
N TYR A 853 -16.06 31.14 -1.81
CA TYR A 853 -17.26 31.34 -0.98
C TYR A 853 -17.15 32.54 -0.02
N CYS A 854 -16.02 33.26 -0.01
CA CYS A 854 -15.79 34.46 0.80
C CYS A 854 -16.73 35.65 0.49
N SER A 855 -17.41 35.61 -0.66
CA SER A 855 -18.50 36.51 -1.05
C SER A 855 -19.82 36.26 -0.30
N ILE A 856 -20.00 35.09 0.31
CA ILE A 856 -21.21 34.73 1.07
C ILE A 856 -21.09 35.30 2.50
N PRO A 857 -21.96 36.21 2.97
CA PRO A 857 -21.77 36.90 4.26
C PRO A 857 -21.69 35.98 5.48
N GLY A 858 -22.38 34.84 5.44
CA GLY A 858 -22.32 33.82 6.50
C GLY A 858 -20.99 33.05 6.54
N TYR A 859 -20.37 32.79 5.39
CA TYR A 859 -19.04 32.16 5.30
C TYR A 859 -17.94 33.17 5.65
N ASN A 860 -18.06 34.41 5.15
CA ASN A 860 -17.17 35.51 5.50
C ASN A 860 -17.11 35.73 7.02
N LYS A 861 -18.24 35.77 7.72
CA LYS A 861 -18.30 35.87 9.20
C LYS A 861 -17.68 34.69 9.98
N LEU A 862 -17.38 33.57 9.31
CA LEU A 862 -16.70 32.40 9.91
C LEU A 862 -15.23 32.28 9.47
N CYS A 863 -14.87 32.78 8.30
CA CYS A 863 -13.54 32.68 7.69
C CYS A 863 -12.92 34.06 7.36
N CYS A 864 -13.17 35.06 8.21
CA CYS A 864 -12.89 36.45 7.88
C CYS A 864 -11.39 36.79 7.74
N LYS A 865 -10.46 35.97 8.25
CA LYS A 865 -9.02 36.20 8.11
C LYS A 865 -8.47 35.56 6.84
N SER A 866 -8.82 34.31 6.56
CA SER A 866 -8.47 33.65 5.30
C SER A 866 -9.10 34.38 4.09
N CYS A 867 -10.35 34.83 4.22
CA CYS A 867 -11.02 35.61 3.17
C CYS A 867 -10.37 36.97 2.89
N ASN A 868 -9.88 37.67 3.92
CA ASN A 868 -9.21 38.97 3.76
C ASN A 868 -7.77 38.87 3.24
N MET A 869 -7.14 37.68 3.22
CA MET A 869 -5.82 37.53 2.60
C MET A 869 -5.91 37.42 1.07
N TYR A 870 -6.82 36.59 0.54
CA TYR A 870 -6.96 36.44 -0.91
C TYR A 870 -7.48 37.71 -1.60
N SER A 871 -8.23 38.58 -0.89
CA SER A 871 -8.67 39.89 -1.43
C SER A 871 -7.54 40.92 -1.61
N ASN A 872 -6.36 40.69 -1.04
CA ASN A 872 -5.20 41.58 -1.21
C ASN A 872 -4.23 41.15 -2.33
N ILE A 873 -4.60 40.13 -3.12
CA ILE A 873 -3.75 39.55 -4.19
C ILE A 873 -4.24 39.96 -5.59
N THR A 874 -5.37 40.66 -5.69
CA THR A 874 -5.96 41.13 -6.96
C THR A 874 -6.50 42.56 -6.86
N GLU A 875 -5.62 43.54 -6.66
CA GLU A 875 -5.79 44.98 -7.03
C GLU A 875 -4.59 45.81 -6.52
N ASP A 876 -3.44 45.74 -7.21
CA ASP A 876 -2.81 46.91 -7.83
C ASP A 876 -1.48 46.55 -8.53
N GLY A 877 -1.37 46.95 -9.79
CA GLY A 877 -0.14 46.83 -10.59
C GLY A 877 -0.05 48.00 -11.57
N ASN A 878 0.99 48.83 -11.39
CA ASN A 878 1.25 50.12 -12.07
C ASN A 878 0.30 51.24 -11.60
N VAL A 879 0.80 52.43 -11.20
CA VAL A 879 1.40 53.40 -12.12
C VAL A 879 2.37 54.39 -11.41
N THR A 880 3.55 54.56 -12.01
CA THR A 880 4.53 55.69 -11.98
C THR A 880 4.82 56.50 -10.69
N ASP A 881 6.10 56.43 -10.29
CA ASP A 881 7.08 57.53 -10.28
C ASP A 881 7.71 58.11 -9.00
N SER A 882 9.03 58.26 -9.12
CA SER A 882 9.89 59.33 -8.60
C SER A 882 10.39 59.35 -7.13
N ASN A 883 11.71 59.60 -7.07
CA ASN A 883 12.45 60.41 -6.10
C ASN A 883 12.86 59.88 -4.70
N VAL A 884 14.07 59.30 -4.69
CA VAL A 884 15.30 60.01 -4.23
C VAL A 884 15.43 60.35 -2.73
N ASN A 885 16.26 59.53 -2.08
CA ASN A 885 17.35 59.88 -1.14
C ASN A 885 17.08 60.59 0.22
N LYS A 886 17.37 59.81 1.26
CA LYS A 886 18.45 60.02 2.26
C LYS A 886 18.31 61.06 3.39
N ASN A 887 18.44 60.48 4.59
CA ASN A 887 19.36 60.86 5.68
C ASN A 887 19.11 62.17 6.46
N ASN A 888 19.07 62.04 7.78
CA ASN A 888 20.05 62.60 8.72
C ASN A 888 19.85 61.93 10.11
N VAL A 889 20.86 61.31 10.75
CA VAL A 889 21.96 61.87 11.59
C VAL A 889 21.54 61.97 13.09
N ILE A 890 22.46 61.69 14.03
CA ILE A 890 22.23 61.58 15.50
C ILE A 890 23.13 60.43 16.08
N GLU A 891 23.86 60.60 17.18
CA GLU A 891 24.92 59.74 17.75
C GLU A 891 24.47 58.91 18.99
N GLU A 892 25.34 57.98 19.42
CA GLU A 892 25.49 57.36 20.78
C GLU A 892 24.32 56.52 21.37
N GLU A 893 24.56 55.49 22.22
CA GLU A 893 25.78 55.07 22.93
C GLU A 893 25.95 53.52 23.04
N LEU A 894 27.20 53.09 23.29
CA LEU A 894 27.64 51.86 23.99
C LEU A 894 27.74 50.46 23.30
N LEU A 895 28.90 50.26 22.64
CA LEU A 895 29.78 49.05 22.64
C LEU A 895 29.29 47.69 22.04
N THR A 896 30.12 46.87 21.36
CA THR A 896 31.61 46.87 21.22
C THR A 896 32.07 46.30 19.85
N THR A 897 32.94 47.05 19.14
CA THR A 897 34.14 46.63 18.32
C THR A 897 34.10 45.47 17.30
N LEU A 898 34.83 45.51 16.16
CA LEU A 898 35.33 46.59 15.26
C LEU A 898 35.95 45.95 13.97
N SER A 899 36.35 46.76 12.98
CA SER A 899 36.61 46.30 11.58
C SER A 899 38.10 46.35 11.09
N PRO A 900 38.50 47.20 10.11
CA PRO A 900 38.64 46.93 8.64
C PRO A 900 40.14 46.99 8.17
N PRO A 901 40.61 47.44 6.97
CA PRO A 901 39.97 47.85 5.68
C PRO A 901 40.69 47.49 4.33
N THR A 902 40.18 48.09 3.23
CA THR A 902 40.83 48.59 1.98
C THR A 902 41.05 47.66 0.75
N GLY A 903 40.56 48.11 -0.43
CA GLY A 903 40.77 47.53 -1.77
C GLY A 903 40.18 48.44 -2.87
N VAL A 904 40.79 48.54 -4.07
CA VAL A 904 40.49 49.60 -5.07
C VAL A 904 40.73 49.16 -6.55
N SER A 905 39.79 49.52 -7.45
CA SER A 905 39.90 49.54 -8.95
C SER A 905 40.15 48.18 -9.67
N THR A 906 40.05 47.99 -11.02
CA THR A 906 39.91 48.90 -12.19
C THR A 906 39.24 48.20 -13.41
N THR A 907 38.49 48.98 -14.22
CA THR A 907 38.13 48.93 -15.69
C THR A 907 38.44 47.77 -16.69
N GLN A 908 37.69 47.80 -17.83
CA GLN A 908 37.94 47.25 -19.21
C GLN A 908 37.55 45.79 -19.53
N SER A 909 37.18 45.37 -20.76
CA SER A 909 36.43 45.99 -21.90
C SER A 909 36.16 44.96 -23.04
N ALA A 910 35.13 45.12 -23.88
CA ALA A 910 34.90 44.34 -25.13
C ALA A 910 35.79 44.87 -26.30
N THR A 911 36.03 44.18 -27.44
CA THR A 911 35.08 43.94 -28.58
C THR A 911 35.64 43.04 -29.73
N SER A 912 34.83 42.10 -30.28
CA SER A 912 34.42 41.81 -31.71
C SER A 912 35.31 42.10 -32.98
N PRO A 913 34.98 41.71 -34.25
CA PRO A 913 34.14 40.60 -34.80
C PRO A 913 34.76 39.70 -35.97
N PRO A 914 34.39 39.72 -37.30
CA PRO A 914 33.88 38.50 -38.01
C PRO A 914 34.41 38.21 -39.47
N LEU A 915 33.78 37.24 -40.19
CA LEU A 915 33.65 36.99 -41.68
C LEU A 915 33.97 35.52 -42.10
N VAL A 916 33.46 34.91 -43.19
CA VAL A 916 32.18 34.99 -43.96
C VAL A 916 32.01 33.75 -44.88
N SER A 917 30.77 33.29 -45.14
CA SER A 917 30.29 32.79 -46.46
C SER A 917 28.79 32.45 -46.45
N LYS A 918 28.18 32.33 -47.64
CA LYS A 918 26.73 32.22 -47.94
C LYS A 918 26.45 30.85 -48.62
N THR A 919 25.25 30.38 -49.02
CA THR A 919 24.02 31.08 -49.49
C THR A 919 22.77 30.14 -49.59
N ARG A 920 21.56 30.69 -49.33
CA ARG A 920 20.21 30.41 -49.91
C ARG A 920 19.52 29.02 -49.89
N ALA A 921 18.21 29.07 -49.61
CA ALA A 921 17.12 28.10 -49.95
C ALA A 921 16.30 28.66 -51.18
N PRO A 922 14.99 28.34 -51.52
CA PRO A 922 13.83 27.89 -50.71
C PRO A 922 12.92 26.79 -51.40
N PRO A 923 11.54 26.80 -51.46
CA PRO A 923 10.67 25.98 -50.57
C PRO A 923 9.41 25.30 -51.22
N SER A 924 8.45 24.86 -50.38
CA SER A 924 7.00 24.50 -50.64
C SER A 924 6.71 23.14 -51.33
N ASN A 925 5.60 22.41 -51.07
CA ASN A 925 4.21 22.74 -50.68
C ASN A 925 3.61 21.87 -49.52
N ALA A 926 2.33 22.11 -49.16
CA ALA A 926 1.46 21.35 -48.22
C ALA A 926 0.76 20.14 -48.92
N THR A 927 -0.16 19.32 -48.33
CA THR A 927 -1.13 19.48 -47.21
C THR A 927 -1.63 18.12 -46.65
N GLU A 928 -2.49 18.15 -45.61
CA GLU A 928 -3.53 17.15 -45.19
C GLU A 928 -3.20 15.91 -44.29
N GLU A 929 -3.37 16.14 -42.97
CA GLU A 929 -4.22 15.43 -41.96
C GLU A 929 -4.19 13.89 -41.62
N HIS A 930 -4.17 13.63 -40.29
CA HIS A 930 -4.69 12.47 -39.52
C HIS A 930 -4.00 11.08 -39.61
N PRO A 931 -4.13 10.20 -38.58
CA PRO A 931 -3.83 10.44 -37.16
C PRO A 931 -2.95 9.33 -36.53
N GLU A 932 -2.06 9.66 -35.58
CA GLU A 932 -1.12 8.67 -35.01
C GLU A 932 -1.77 7.71 -33.99
N ILE A 933 -1.75 6.41 -34.29
CA ILE A 933 -2.06 5.32 -33.36
C ILE A 933 -0.76 4.87 -32.68
N ASN A 934 -0.62 5.14 -31.38
CA ASN A 934 0.54 4.71 -30.61
C ASN A 934 0.35 3.29 -30.02
N ALA A 935 0.88 2.29 -30.72
CA ALA A 935 1.14 0.96 -30.21
C ALA A 935 2.52 0.49 -30.68
N VAL A 936 3.43 0.22 -29.74
CA VAL A 936 4.83 -0.18 -30.03
C VAL A 936 5.08 -1.54 -29.38
N ASP A 937 4.92 -2.60 -30.17
CA ASP A 937 5.40 -3.93 -29.81
C ASP A 937 6.92 -4.02 -29.97
N VAL A 938 7.61 -4.56 -28.96
CA VAL A 938 9.02 -4.97 -29.06
C VAL A 938 9.14 -6.39 -28.50
N PRO A 939 9.54 -7.39 -29.31
CA PRO A 939 9.66 -8.77 -28.85
C PRO A 939 10.91 -8.95 -27.98
N TYR A 940 10.74 -9.53 -26.79
CA TYR A 940 11.87 -9.99 -25.98
C TYR A 940 12.32 -11.38 -26.41
N LYS A 941 13.63 -11.52 -26.58
CA LYS A 941 14.30 -12.79 -26.85
C LYS A 941 14.54 -13.56 -25.54
N ILE A 942 14.45 -14.89 -25.61
CA ILE A 942 15.04 -15.80 -24.63
C ILE A 942 16.12 -16.57 -25.39
N ASP A 943 17.36 -16.53 -24.92
CA ASP A 943 18.38 -17.48 -25.37
C ASP A 943 18.37 -18.67 -24.38
N GLY A 944 18.22 -19.88 -24.92
CA GLY A 944 18.42 -21.13 -24.21
C GLY A 944 19.53 -21.92 -24.91
N LEU A 945 20.44 -22.52 -24.14
CA LEU A 945 21.38 -23.49 -24.68
C LEU A 945 20.62 -24.77 -24.99
N ASP A 946 20.83 -25.36 -26.17
CA ASP A 946 21.67 -26.56 -26.21
C ASP A 946 22.26 -26.87 -27.61
N ASN A 947 23.09 -27.90 -27.66
CA ASN A 947 23.98 -28.27 -28.77
C ASN A 947 23.27 -28.66 -30.09
N GLU A 948 23.70 -28.08 -31.22
CA GLU A 948 24.51 -28.74 -32.27
C GLU A 948 24.80 -27.79 -33.46
N VAL A 949 26.03 -27.82 -34.02
CA VAL A 949 26.38 -27.03 -35.22
C VAL A 949 27.29 -27.84 -36.15
N SER A 950 26.84 -28.05 -37.39
CA SER A 950 27.65 -28.60 -38.47
C SER A 950 27.88 -27.59 -39.60
N GLN A 951 29.15 -27.22 -39.76
CA GLN A 951 29.84 -26.90 -41.01
C GLN A 951 29.40 -25.71 -41.91
N HIS A 952 30.35 -24.77 -42.06
CA HIS A 952 30.76 -24.09 -43.31
C HIS A 952 29.82 -22.99 -43.89
N ASN A 953 30.30 -21.84 -44.40
CA ASN A 953 31.67 -21.33 -44.51
C ASN A 953 31.75 -19.80 -44.81
N ILE A 954 32.88 -19.14 -44.44
CA ILE A 954 33.59 -18.05 -45.19
C ILE A 954 32.88 -16.67 -45.35
N ILE A 955 33.48 -15.45 -45.28
CA ILE A 955 34.78 -14.81 -44.92
C ILE A 955 34.49 -13.27 -44.85
N THR A 956 35.16 -12.33 -44.16
CA THR A 956 35.87 -12.16 -42.86
C THR A 956 35.86 -10.64 -42.53
N ARG A 957 36.27 -10.19 -41.32
CA ARG A 957 36.91 -8.86 -41.16
C ARG A 957 37.96 -8.83 -40.02
N ARG A 958 38.77 -7.76 -40.00
CA ARG A 958 40.12 -7.66 -39.38
C ARG A 958 40.18 -7.72 -37.84
N ARG A 959 41.37 -8.11 -37.34
CA ARG A 959 41.87 -7.89 -35.96
C ARG A 959 42.64 -6.56 -35.80
N ILE A 960 42.82 -6.15 -34.54
CA ILE A 960 43.80 -5.15 -34.04
C ILE A 960 44.70 -5.86 -32.98
N PRO A 961 45.98 -5.47 -32.76
CA PRO A 961 46.97 -6.35 -32.11
C PRO A 961 47.19 -6.09 -30.61
N TYR A 962 47.89 -7.05 -29.95
CA TYR A 962 48.49 -6.90 -28.62
C TYR A 962 50.02 -6.79 -28.70
N GLU A 963 50.63 -6.14 -27.70
CA GLU A 963 52.06 -5.82 -27.67
C GLU A 963 52.98 -7.00 -27.28
N ARG A 964 54.29 -6.85 -27.55
CA ARG A 964 55.32 -7.86 -27.25
C ARG A 964 56.13 -7.51 -26.01
N THR A 965 56.11 -8.36 -24.99
CA THR A 965 57.03 -8.29 -23.85
C THR A 965 58.46 -8.69 -24.26
N ARG A 966 59.46 -7.94 -23.76
CA ARG A 966 60.86 -7.97 -24.24
C ARG A 966 61.79 -8.92 -23.47
N ASN A 967 61.26 -9.78 -22.60
CA ASN A 967 62.03 -10.66 -21.71
C ASN A 967 62.16 -12.08 -22.30
N GLN A 968 63.39 -12.49 -22.65
CA GLN A 968 63.66 -13.81 -23.27
C GLN A 968 63.19 -14.99 -22.43
N ARG A 969 63.42 -14.98 -21.11
CA ARG A 969 63.08 -16.11 -20.22
C ARG A 969 61.57 -16.37 -20.15
N ILE A 970 60.76 -15.34 -20.37
CA ILE A 970 59.29 -15.47 -20.48
C ILE A 970 58.90 -16.07 -21.84
N GLN A 971 59.60 -15.71 -22.92
CA GLN A 971 59.36 -16.29 -24.26
C GLN A 971 59.77 -17.78 -24.32
N GLU A 972 60.85 -18.16 -23.65
CA GLU A 972 61.27 -19.56 -23.50
C GLU A 972 60.23 -20.40 -22.74
N LEU A 973 59.73 -19.92 -21.60
CA LEU A 973 58.66 -20.58 -20.85
C LEU A 973 57.36 -20.74 -21.65
N ILE A 974 57.01 -19.75 -22.49
CA ILE A 974 55.87 -19.83 -23.41
C ILE A 974 56.11 -20.88 -24.51
N ALA A 975 57.35 -21.02 -25.01
CA ALA A 975 57.72 -22.05 -25.98
C ALA A 975 57.70 -23.46 -25.36
N GLU A 976 58.21 -23.62 -24.13
CA GLU A 976 58.16 -24.89 -23.38
C GLU A 976 56.72 -25.32 -23.09
N LYS A 977 55.86 -24.39 -22.66
CA LYS A 977 54.44 -24.67 -22.40
C LYS A 977 53.73 -25.14 -23.66
N ARG A 978 53.94 -24.46 -24.80
CA ARG A 978 53.43 -24.89 -26.11
C ARG A 978 53.93 -26.28 -26.54
N LYS A 979 55.17 -26.64 -26.20
CA LYS A 979 55.75 -27.96 -26.53
C LYS A 979 55.18 -29.08 -25.66
N LYS A 980 54.82 -28.79 -24.40
CA LYS A 980 54.05 -29.71 -23.53
C LYS A 980 52.58 -29.83 -23.99
N GLU A 981 51.98 -28.74 -24.46
CA GLU A 981 50.61 -28.73 -24.98
C GLU A 981 50.44 -29.47 -26.32
N THR A 982 51.48 -29.53 -27.17
CA THR A 982 51.46 -30.38 -28.38
C THR A 982 51.72 -31.86 -28.08
N LEU A 983 52.63 -32.19 -27.14
CA LEU A 983 52.83 -33.58 -26.71
C LEU A 983 51.59 -34.18 -26.03
N ARG A 984 50.79 -33.37 -25.32
CA ARG A 984 49.48 -33.77 -24.76
C ARG A 984 48.33 -33.88 -25.77
N LYS A 985 48.60 -33.85 -27.07
CA LYS A 985 47.60 -34.02 -28.15
C LYS A 985 47.94 -35.16 -29.13
N ILE A 986 48.92 -36.01 -28.79
CA ILE A 986 49.43 -37.09 -29.65
C ILE A 986 49.41 -38.46 -28.93
N ASN A 987 49.20 -38.46 -27.60
CA ASN A 987 48.92 -39.64 -26.76
C ASN A 987 47.56 -39.46 -26.08
#